data_AF-A6QTY6-F1
#
_entry.id   AF-A6QTY6-F1
#
_cell.length_a   1.000
_cell.length_b   1.000
_cell.length_c   1.000
_cell.angle_alpha   90.00
_cell.angle_beta   90.00
_cell.angle_gamma   90.00
#
_symmetry.space_group_name_H-M   'P 1'
#
loop_
_entity.id
_entity.type
_entity.pdbx_description
1 polymer ?
#
loop_
_entity_poly.entity_id
_entity_poly.type
_entity_poly.pdbx_seq_one_letter_code
_entity_poly.pdbx_strand_id
1 'polypeptide(L)'
;MESQDDLAPTFCIGQHETRRTVPVSPQLVQLAQEGNYDLLTTPITTPLFHSRVLTLLSTHLSDSRPPVLDPTLTLGTSHNTSPVTVPPLSPEDTFLTPNESTSQLVGVTSPWIDLCSPDPLIADISRQVLNLEVAYAAFCGVSFVIIPGPRLHHGNVHGEGLMYYARAVQDILNIGLYIQVHIWFGMVDIPDLETSNVGDLAPFARADYLIVGNYSPTKVDLFALSIPKHLPLLSVQARWHAEQVHILTIAGSSFIKNQKGFPVLPKAHQAMIARMMQLRIPPWIILCDVGPIPGLEIGKSGSETDSTPGISPRIEAEEADPTPAEAHRNFRSGSNKKNFDPTPHLSYMRNLQQKQPARTPMERFGVGYQDYLQAPLQPLTVNLESITYEVFEKDPIKYEWYERAIAKALKDWAEQGKPTCHPEGHVVLAVVGAGRGPLVTRAIRASVETGVAIEVWVVEKNPNAFVLLQRHNEGLWGGCVNLVKSDMRSWKGPHHLAPESEPKKSASASKPTSEGGGNGGGQSTQGGGNTSSPRPSESPTPIIKSAWSFSHPNINAPPPSPVSSTISNAHNVRRTRLAFPCRERGTCHGLAGYFETVLYDDVELSTNPVTMDAKSAGMISWFPIYFPLKTPLTVPANSEIVVTMYRQTDNRKVWYEWIVEVFARDTLSPLPATTTSGASSQPQQPSSSASSSLPHPPPPPPPSPSPSSTSPPARAEKGTDVDKDKAAGDFRRVRVAMSELHSSIKDGCLM
;
A
#
# COMPACT_ATOMS: atom_id res chain seq x y z
N MET A 1 -3.14 31.78 17.87
CA MET A 1 -3.06 30.32 17.71
C MET A 1 -2.57 30.08 16.30
N GLU A 2 -1.26 29.98 16.14
CA GLU A 2 -0.66 29.59 14.86
C GLU A 2 -1.13 28.17 14.54
N SER A 3 -1.59 27.98 13.30
CA SER A 3 -2.18 26.74 12.79
C SER A 3 -1.21 25.58 12.96
N GLN A 4 -1.66 24.55 13.69
CA GLN A 4 -1.01 23.26 13.86
C GLN A 4 -0.87 22.46 12.54
N ASP A 5 -1.28 23.05 11.41
CA ASP A 5 -1.47 22.41 10.10
C ASP A 5 -0.23 22.38 9.18
N ASP A 6 0.86 23.07 9.54
CA ASP A 6 2.12 23.10 8.77
C ASP A 6 3.23 22.21 9.40
N LEU A 7 2.87 21.29 10.31
CA LEU A 7 3.84 20.35 10.88
C LEU A 7 4.31 19.35 9.82
N ALA A 8 5.51 19.60 9.28
CA ALA A 8 6.29 18.60 8.58
C ALA A 8 6.32 17.29 9.37
N PRO A 9 6.28 16.12 8.72
CA PRO A 9 6.24 14.83 9.42
C PRO A 9 7.40 14.73 10.41
N THR A 10 7.07 14.60 11.69
CA THR A 10 8.07 14.46 12.75
C THR A 10 8.66 13.07 12.68
N PHE A 11 9.99 12.98 12.61
CA PHE A 11 10.67 11.69 12.63
C PHE A 11 10.84 11.27 14.08
N CYS A 12 10.37 10.07 14.42
CA CYS A 12 10.80 9.39 15.64
C CYS A 12 12.10 8.64 15.31
N ILE A 13 13.22 9.04 15.92
CA ILE A 13 14.55 8.50 15.61
C ILE A 13 15.12 7.78 16.84
N GLY A 14 15.35 6.48 16.71
CA GLY A 14 16.02 5.66 17.70
C GLY A 14 17.44 5.27 17.31
N GLN A 15 18.20 4.79 18.30
CA GLN A 15 19.54 4.23 18.08
C GLN A 15 19.58 2.73 18.42
N HIS A 16 20.23 1.97 17.56
CA HIS A 16 20.55 0.56 17.76
C HIS A 16 22.04 0.28 17.67
N GLU A 17 22.52 -0.59 18.54
CA GLU A 17 23.91 -1.02 18.60
C GLU A 17 23.94 -2.54 18.82
N THR A 18 24.48 -3.27 17.83
CA THR A 18 24.42 -4.74 17.85
C THR A 18 25.35 -5.36 18.89
N ARG A 19 26.45 -4.68 19.25
CA ARG A 19 27.44 -5.16 20.24
C ARG A 19 27.51 -4.26 21.47
N ARG A 20 26.36 -3.86 22.00
CA ARG A 20 26.31 -3.03 23.20
C ARG A 20 26.87 -3.80 24.41
N THR A 21 28.01 -3.36 24.91
CA THR A 21 28.68 -3.97 26.09
C THR A 21 28.27 -3.36 27.42
N VAL A 22 27.61 -2.19 27.39
CA VAL A 22 27.21 -1.43 28.59
C VAL A 22 25.69 -1.48 28.76
N PRO A 23 25.16 -1.72 29.97
CA PRO A 23 23.72 -1.72 30.21
C PRO A 23 23.09 -0.36 29.90
N VAL A 24 21.87 -0.36 29.39
CA VAL A 24 21.10 0.87 29.14
C VAL A 24 20.57 1.40 30.47
N SER A 25 21.36 2.25 31.13
CA SER A 25 20.95 2.92 32.36
C SER A 25 19.99 4.08 32.06
N PRO A 26 19.15 4.51 33.03
CA PRO A 26 18.32 5.71 32.89
C PRO A 26 19.14 6.97 32.53
N GLN A 27 20.39 7.05 33.00
CA GLN A 27 21.32 8.14 32.66
C GLN A 27 21.69 8.13 31.17
N LEU A 28 21.90 6.93 30.58
CA LEU A 28 22.17 6.82 29.15
C LEU A 28 20.94 7.22 28.32
N VAL A 29 19.74 6.88 28.77
CA VAL A 29 18.49 7.33 28.13
C VAL A 29 18.39 8.86 28.16
N GLN A 30 18.68 9.49 29.29
CA GLN A 30 18.69 10.95 29.40
C GLN A 30 19.73 11.59 28.46
N LEU A 31 20.96 11.06 28.42
CA LEU A 31 21.99 11.55 27.50
C LEU A 31 21.57 11.37 26.03
N ALA A 32 20.87 10.28 25.70
CA ALA A 32 20.35 10.08 24.36
C ALA A 32 19.29 11.13 23.98
N GLN A 33 18.41 11.47 24.92
CA GLN A 33 17.42 12.54 24.75
C GLN A 33 18.08 13.91 24.59
N GLU A 34 19.10 14.22 25.38
CA GLU A 34 19.91 15.45 25.23
C GLU A 34 20.60 15.48 23.85
N GLY A 35 20.96 14.31 23.32
CA GLY A 35 21.45 14.11 21.96
C GLY A 35 20.38 14.17 20.86
N ASN A 36 19.09 14.38 21.19
CA ASN A 36 17.93 14.34 20.28
C ASN A 36 17.57 12.96 19.69
N TYR A 37 17.90 11.86 20.37
CA TYR A 37 17.29 10.55 20.11
C TYR A 37 15.98 10.41 20.90
N ASP A 38 14.95 9.87 20.25
CA ASP A 38 13.62 9.69 20.85
C ASP A 38 13.48 8.31 21.52
N LEU A 39 14.23 7.31 21.05
CA LEU A 39 14.13 5.91 21.47
C LEU A 39 15.50 5.24 21.52
N LEU A 40 15.65 4.23 22.37
CA LEU A 40 16.84 3.38 22.41
C LEU A 40 16.46 1.91 22.35
N THR A 41 17.22 1.13 21.59
CA THR A 41 17.09 -0.33 21.68
C THR A 41 17.94 -0.89 22.82
N THR A 42 17.46 -1.91 23.51
CA THR A 42 18.24 -2.67 24.50
C THR A 42 18.11 -4.17 24.24
N PRO A 43 19.20 -4.96 24.29
CA PRO A 43 19.07 -6.41 24.34
C PRO A 43 18.36 -6.80 25.64
N ILE A 44 17.46 -7.78 25.55
CA ILE A 44 16.71 -8.28 26.72
C ILE A 44 17.62 -9.12 27.63
N THR A 45 18.51 -9.92 27.02
CA THR A 45 19.44 -10.81 27.73
C THR A 45 20.90 -10.46 27.47
N THR A 46 21.78 -10.96 28.33
CA THR A 46 23.22 -10.72 28.29
C THR A 46 23.96 -11.84 27.54
N PRO A 47 25.20 -11.60 27.08
CA PRO A 47 26.06 -12.65 26.53
C PRO A 47 26.37 -13.80 27.52
N LEU A 48 26.18 -13.58 28.82
CA LEU A 48 26.32 -14.62 29.84
C LEU A 48 25.20 -15.66 29.73
N PHE A 49 23.97 -15.20 29.53
CA PHE A 49 22.83 -16.07 29.28
C PHE A 49 23.04 -16.95 28.04
N HIS A 50 23.55 -16.34 26.96
CA HIS A 50 23.92 -17.06 25.74
C HIS A 50 24.96 -18.16 26.00
N SER A 51 26.04 -17.84 26.73
CA SER A 51 27.08 -18.80 27.10
C SER A 51 26.53 -19.96 27.94
N ARG A 52 25.58 -19.68 28.84
CA ARG A 52 24.91 -20.69 29.66
C ARG A 52 24.04 -21.64 28.82
N VAL A 53 23.26 -21.10 27.89
CA VAL A 53 22.43 -21.91 26.98
C VAL A 53 23.31 -22.78 26.06
N LEU A 54 24.40 -22.23 25.53
CA LEU A 54 25.37 -22.99 24.73
C LEU A 54 26.04 -24.11 25.54
N THR A 55 26.41 -23.86 26.80
CA THR A 55 27.01 -24.88 27.68
C THR A 55 26.03 -26.02 27.93
N LEU A 56 24.77 -25.69 28.17
CA LEU A 56 23.69 -26.67 28.37
C LEU A 56 23.43 -27.49 27.10
N LEU A 57 23.40 -26.85 25.92
CA LEU A 57 23.27 -27.54 24.64
C LEU A 57 24.48 -28.45 24.36
N SER A 58 25.70 -27.95 24.56
CA SER A 58 26.94 -28.72 24.32
C SER A 58 27.05 -29.93 25.26
N THR A 59 26.65 -29.78 26.53
CA THR A 59 26.61 -30.90 27.49
C THR A 59 25.62 -31.96 27.02
N HIS A 60 24.42 -31.53 26.61
CA HIS A 60 23.38 -32.44 26.15
C HIS A 60 23.75 -33.16 24.83
N LEU A 61 24.38 -32.45 23.90
CA LEU A 61 24.87 -33.03 22.65
C LEU A 61 26.03 -34.00 22.88
N SER A 62 26.88 -33.75 23.90
CA SER A 62 27.97 -34.66 24.27
C SER A 62 27.47 -35.97 24.90
N ASP A 63 26.33 -35.92 25.59
CA ASP A 63 25.67 -37.09 26.17
C ASP A 63 24.79 -37.86 25.16
N SER A 64 24.57 -37.31 23.96
CA SER A 64 23.71 -37.91 22.93
C SER A 64 24.39 -39.09 22.21
N ARG A 65 23.68 -40.22 22.09
CA ARG A 65 24.15 -41.43 21.37
C ARG A 65 23.69 -41.38 19.89
N PRO A 66 24.43 -42.01 18.95
CA PRO A 66 24.00 -42.07 17.55
C PRO A 66 22.65 -42.80 17.42
N PRO A 67 21.78 -42.39 16.48
CA PRO A 67 20.44 -42.95 16.33
C PRO A 67 20.52 -44.44 15.96
N VAL A 68 19.82 -45.29 16.72
CA VAL A 68 19.64 -46.71 16.41
C VAL A 68 18.27 -46.88 15.74
N LEU A 69 18.26 -47.51 14.56
CA LEU A 69 17.04 -47.84 13.82
C LEU A 69 16.29 -48.99 14.52
N ASP A 70 15.00 -48.78 14.79
CA ASP A 70 14.08 -49.84 15.24
C ASP A 70 13.64 -50.73 14.04
N PRO A 71 13.29 -52.02 14.22
CA PRO A 71 12.94 -52.95 13.14
C PRO A 71 11.72 -52.55 12.29
N THR A 72 11.01 -51.48 12.67
CA THR A 72 9.84 -50.94 11.97
C THR A 72 10.17 -49.82 10.98
N LEU A 73 11.45 -49.49 10.75
CA LEU A 73 11.89 -48.34 9.93
C LEU A 73 11.34 -46.99 10.42
N THR A 74 10.89 -46.92 11.67
CA THR A 74 10.47 -45.69 12.33
C THR A 74 11.66 -45.16 13.15
N LEU A 75 12.05 -43.90 12.94
CA LEU A 75 13.08 -43.22 13.73
C LEU A 75 12.56 -42.98 15.16
N GLY A 76 12.75 -43.94 16.06
CA GLY A 76 12.48 -43.78 17.49
C GLY A 76 13.06 -44.96 18.27
N THR A 77 13.72 -44.84 19.41
CA THR A 77 14.00 -43.72 20.32
C THR A 77 15.07 -44.20 21.31
N SER A 78 16.08 -43.38 21.64
CA SER A 78 16.74 -43.42 22.96
C SER A 78 17.58 -42.15 23.15
N HIS A 79 17.24 -41.31 24.13
CA HIS A 79 17.92 -40.04 24.50
C HIS A 79 17.89 -38.83 23.55
N ASN A 80 17.71 -38.98 22.24
CA ASN A 80 17.76 -37.84 21.30
C ASN A 80 16.49 -36.93 21.26
N THR A 81 15.50 -37.22 22.11
CA THR A 81 14.20 -36.52 22.23
C THR A 81 13.84 -36.13 23.67
N SER A 82 14.76 -36.22 24.64
CA SER A 82 14.47 -35.74 25.99
C SER A 82 14.30 -34.22 25.97
N PRO A 83 13.20 -33.68 26.53
CA PRO A 83 12.96 -32.24 26.53
C PRO A 83 14.05 -31.56 27.36
N VAL A 84 14.82 -30.70 26.69
CA VAL A 84 15.82 -29.87 27.34
C VAL A 84 15.11 -28.60 27.81
N THR A 85 14.94 -28.45 29.13
CA THR A 85 14.30 -27.27 29.70
C THR A 85 15.34 -26.20 30.00
N VAL A 86 15.17 -25.01 29.42
CA VAL A 86 16.01 -23.85 29.72
C VAL A 86 15.62 -23.30 31.11
N PRO A 87 16.57 -23.15 32.05
CA PRO A 87 16.28 -22.57 33.36
C PRO A 87 15.76 -21.12 33.27
N PRO A 88 14.95 -20.67 34.25
CA PRO A 88 14.46 -19.28 34.28
C PRO A 88 15.60 -18.27 34.37
N LEU A 89 15.32 -17.03 33.95
CA LEU A 89 16.29 -15.93 34.00
C LEU A 89 16.69 -15.61 35.45
N SER A 90 17.99 -15.36 35.64
CA SER A 90 18.61 -14.89 36.86
C SER A 90 19.10 -13.44 36.69
N PRO A 91 19.43 -12.72 37.77
CA PRO A 91 19.82 -11.31 37.69
C PRO A 91 21.06 -11.02 36.83
N GLU A 92 21.93 -12.01 36.62
CA GLU A 92 23.12 -11.89 35.75
C GLU A 92 22.81 -12.07 34.26
N ASP A 93 21.63 -12.63 33.93
CA ASP A 93 21.21 -12.91 32.57
C ASP A 93 20.55 -11.73 31.87
N THR A 94 20.16 -10.69 32.61
CA THR A 94 19.46 -9.54 32.07
C THR A 94 19.86 -8.26 32.79
N PHE A 95 20.10 -7.21 31.99
CA PHE A 95 20.30 -5.86 32.52
C PHE A 95 19.00 -5.06 32.60
N LEU A 96 17.89 -5.62 32.12
CA LEU A 96 16.61 -4.93 32.10
C LEU A 96 15.98 -4.97 33.49
N THR A 97 15.62 -3.81 34.01
CA THR A 97 14.90 -3.69 35.28
C THR A 97 13.73 -2.74 35.10
N PRO A 98 12.56 -3.00 35.74
CA PRO A 98 11.43 -2.08 35.64
C PRO A 98 11.85 -0.67 36.10
N ASN A 99 11.76 0.30 35.20
CA ASN A 99 12.12 1.70 35.48
C ASN A 99 11.23 2.66 34.68
N GLU A 100 11.19 3.94 35.06
CA GLU A 100 10.37 4.96 34.38
C GLU A 100 10.78 5.15 32.91
N SER A 101 12.05 4.91 32.59
CA SER A 101 12.62 5.00 31.25
C SER A 101 12.23 3.81 30.34
N THR A 102 11.57 2.77 30.86
CA THR A 102 11.28 1.54 30.09
C THR A 102 10.31 1.79 28.94
N SER A 103 9.46 2.80 29.06
CA SER A 103 8.53 3.25 27.99
C SER A 103 9.24 3.73 26.71
N GLN A 104 10.50 4.14 26.81
CA GLN A 104 11.30 4.65 25.68
C GLN A 104 12.29 3.61 25.14
N LEU A 105 12.29 2.42 25.74
CA LEU A 105 13.14 1.32 25.34
C LEU A 105 12.39 0.39 24.39
N VAL A 106 13.09 -0.04 23.36
CA VAL A 106 12.65 -1.11 22.47
C VAL A 106 13.48 -2.35 22.79
N GLY A 107 12.83 -3.42 23.27
CA GLY A 107 13.50 -4.67 23.57
C GLY A 107 13.91 -5.37 22.28
N VAL A 108 15.15 -5.83 22.18
CA VAL A 108 15.62 -6.65 21.05
C VAL A 108 15.88 -8.06 21.59
N THR A 109 15.25 -9.04 20.98
CA THR A 109 15.48 -10.45 21.35
C THR A 109 16.83 -10.93 20.84
N SER A 110 17.33 -11.99 21.45
CA SER A 110 18.60 -12.60 21.08
C SER A 110 18.69 -12.96 19.59
N PRO A 111 19.71 -12.48 18.83
CA PRO A 111 19.83 -12.75 17.39
C PRO A 111 20.36 -14.17 17.07
N TRP A 112 20.90 -14.87 18.08
CA TRP A 112 21.46 -16.22 17.97
C TRP A 112 20.40 -17.33 18.01
N ILE A 113 19.13 -16.99 18.30
CA ILE A 113 18.02 -17.94 18.28
C ILE A 113 17.69 -18.36 16.84
N ASP A 114 17.30 -19.62 16.67
CA ASP A 114 16.88 -20.16 15.36
C ASP A 114 15.56 -20.93 15.51
N LEU A 115 14.45 -20.19 15.37
CA LEU A 115 13.09 -20.74 15.43
C LEU A 115 12.72 -21.53 14.18
N CYS A 116 13.44 -21.31 13.07
CA CYS A 116 13.21 -22.00 11.80
C CYS A 116 14.11 -23.23 11.64
N SER A 117 14.88 -23.59 12.66
CA SER A 117 15.81 -24.71 12.59
C SER A 117 15.10 -26.01 12.22
N PRO A 118 15.62 -26.80 11.27
CA PRO A 118 15.06 -28.10 10.95
C PRO A 118 15.30 -29.13 12.05
N ASP A 119 16.22 -28.87 12.99
CA ASP A 119 16.40 -29.69 14.20
C ASP A 119 15.37 -29.31 15.27
N PRO A 120 14.44 -30.23 15.64
CA PRO A 120 13.41 -29.94 16.64
C PRO A 120 13.96 -29.53 18.01
N LEU A 121 15.17 -29.98 18.37
CA LEU A 121 15.80 -29.61 19.65
C LEU A 121 16.18 -28.12 19.66
N ILE A 122 16.75 -27.62 18.57
CA ILE A 122 17.19 -26.23 18.44
C ILE A 122 16.00 -25.30 18.31
N ALA A 123 15.00 -25.70 17.53
CA ALA A 123 13.74 -24.97 17.42
C ALA A 123 13.04 -24.86 18.79
N ASP A 124 13.01 -25.93 19.59
CA ASP A 124 12.39 -25.92 20.92
C ASP A 124 13.18 -25.08 21.94
N ILE A 125 14.51 -25.21 22.00
CA ILE A 125 15.35 -24.37 22.87
C ILE A 125 15.20 -22.88 22.48
N SER A 126 15.25 -22.57 21.19
CA SER A 126 15.06 -21.21 20.68
C SER A 126 13.69 -20.64 21.07
N ARG A 127 12.63 -21.46 20.99
CA ARG A 127 11.28 -21.10 21.42
C ARG A 127 11.21 -20.85 22.93
N GLN A 128 11.81 -21.70 23.75
CA GLN A 128 11.86 -21.52 25.21
C GLN A 128 12.60 -20.23 25.60
N VAL A 129 13.76 -19.98 24.99
CA VAL A 129 14.53 -18.74 25.19
C VAL A 129 13.67 -17.52 24.85
N LEU A 130 13.05 -17.52 23.68
CA LEU A 130 12.23 -16.39 23.23
C LEU A 130 11.03 -16.14 24.16
N ASN A 131 10.38 -17.20 24.65
CA ASN A 131 9.30 -17.07 25.62
C ASN A 131 9.78 -16.47 26.94
N LEU A 132 10.97 -16.85 27.44
CA LEU A 132 11.56 -16.26 28.64
C LEU A 132 11.90 -14.78 28.44
N GLU A 133 12.49 -14.42 27.29
CA GLU A 133 12.83 -13.03 26.97
C GLU A 133 11.59 -12.15 26.92
N VAL A 134 10.54 -12.56 26.19
CA VAL A 134 9.33 -11.74 26.05
C VAL A 134 8.52 -11.70 27.33
N ALA A 135 8.43 -12.80 28.08
CA ALA A 135 7.78 -12.80 29.40
C ALA A 135 8.46 -11.80 30.35
N TYR A 136 9.80 -11.75 30.34
CA TYR A 136 10.54 -10.82 31.18
C TYR A 136 10.42 -9.38 30.71
N ALA A 137 10.48 -9.13 29.39
CA ALA A 137 10.24 -7.80 28.83
C ALA A 137 8.83 -7.28 29.19
N ALA A 138 7.83 -8.17 29.17
CA ALA A 138 6.45 -7.84 29.58
C ALA A 138 6.37 -7.48 31.07
N PHE A 139 7.05 -8.25 31.91
CA PHE A 139 7.16 -7.96 33.34
C PHE A 139 7.82 -6.59 33.61
N CYS A 140 8.85 -6.23 32.85
CA CYS A 140 9.52 -4.94 32.98
C CYS A 140 8.70 -3.75 32.46
N GLY A 141 7.63 -3.98 31.68
CA GLY A 141 6.79 -2.94 31.11
C GLY A 141 7.28 -2.38 29.77
N VAL A 142 8.12 -3.13 29.03
CA VAL A 142 8.54 -2.76 27.67
C VAL A 142 7.32 -2.83 26.73
N SER A 143 7.06 -1.77 25.98
CA SER A 143 5.90 -1.73 25.07
C SER A 143 6.17 -2.35 23.69
N PHE A 144 7.41 -2.31 23.23
CA PHE A 144 7.80 -2.75 21.88
C PHE A 144 8.96 -3.75 21.93
N VAL A 145 8.79 -4.90 21.27
CA VAL A 145 9.84 -5.91 21.15
C VAL A 145 10.12 -6.22 19.68
N ILE A 146 11.39 -6.23 19.30
CA ILE A 146 11.88 -6.61 17.98
C ILE A 146 12.38 -8.05 18.02
N ILE A 147 11.80 -8.90 17.17
CA ILE A 147 12.20 -10.29 16.95
C ILE A 147 12.92 -10.39 15.60
N PRO A 148 14.07 -11.08 15.49
CA PRO A 148 14.72 -11.29 14.19
C PRO A 148 13.78 -12.03 13.22
N GLY A 149 13.82 -11.66 11.95
CA GLY A 149 13.06 -12.35 10.91
C GLY A 149 13.39 -13.84 10.81
N PRO A 150 12.48 -14.65 10.24
CA PRO A 150 12.73 -16.06 10.02
C PRO A 150 13.95 -16.26 9.13
N ARG A 151 14.89 -17.11 9.54
CA ARG A 151 15.97 -17.58 8.67
C ARG A 151 15.35 -18.52 7.63
N LEU A 152 15.43 -18.14 6.36
CA LEU A 152 14.78 -18.87 5.27
C LEU A 152 15.69 -19.91 4.62
N HIS A 153 16.99 -19.86 4.90
CA HIS A 153 18.00 -20.73 4.29
C HIS A 153 18.72 -21.57 5.34
N HIS A 154 18.56 -22.89 5.24
CA HIS A 154 19.36 -23.87 5.99
C HIS A 154 20.01 -24.83 4.99
N GLY A 155 21.16 -24.45 4.45
CA GLY A 155 21.83 -25.23 3.40
C GLY A 155 20.93 -25.38 2.15
N ASN A 156 20.51 -26.61 1.85
CA ASN A 156 19.63 -26.93 0.71
C ASN A 156 18.14 -27.07 1.09
N VAL A 157 17.77 -26.92 2.37
CA VAL A 157 16.39 -27.11 2.85
C VAL A 157 15.66 -25.76 2.87
N HIS A 158 14.47 -25.72 2.27
CA HIS A 158 13.63 -24.55 2.21
C HIS A 158 12.24 -24.85 2.80
N GLY A 159 11.83 -24.10 3.83
CA GLY A 159 10.42 -23.80 4.08
C GLY A 159 9.69 -24.49 5.24
N GLU A 160 10.16 -25.61 5.82
CA GLU A 160 9.45 -26.24 6.95
C GLU A 160 9.54 -25.43 8.26
N GLY A 161 10.66 -24.70 8.45
CA GLY A 161 10.92 -23.88 9.64
C GLY A 161 9.89 -22.76 9.90
N LEU A 162 9.23 -22.26 8.85
CA LEU A 162 8.34 -21.10 8.96
C LEU A 162 7.08 -21.41 9.79
N MET A 163 6.60 -22.66 9.77
CA MET A 163 5.46 -23.07 10.58
C MET A 163 5.81 -23.05 12.07
N TYR A 164 7.03 -23.45 12.43
CA TYR A 164 7.53 -23.38 13.80
C TYR A 164 7.72 -21.92 14.26
N TYR A 165 8.24 -21.06 13.39
CA TYR A 165 8.33 -19.62 13.64
C TYR A 165 6.95 -19.00 13.90
N ALA A 166 5.97 -19.26 13.03
CA ALA A 166 4.61 -18.73 13.18
C ALA A 166 3.95 -19.18 14.48
N ARG A 167 4.15 -20.45 14.86
CA ARG A 167 3.67 -20.99 16.13
C ARG A 167 4.35 -20.34 17.33
N ALA A 168 5.67 -20.14 17.29
CA ALA A 168 6.40 -19.45 18.34
C ALA A 168 5.91 -18.00 18.52
N VAL A 169 5.67 -17.28 17.42
CA VAL A 169 5.07 -15.93 17.47
C VAL A 169 3.67 -15.97 18.09
N GLN A 170 2.84 -16.95 17.73
CA GLN A 170 1.52 -17.13 18.34
C GLN A 170 1.60 -17.38 19.85
N ASP A 171 2.55 -18.20 20.30
CA ASP A 171 2.78 -18.46 21.73
C ASP A 171 3.12 -17.16 22.48
N ILE A 172 4.00 -16.32 21.90
CA ILE A 172 4.43 -15.05 22.49
C ILE A 172 3.29 -14.03 22.60
N LEU A 173 2.44 -13.94 21.57
CA LEU A 173 1.29 -13.02 21.58
C LEU A 173 0.31 -13.34 22.72
N ASN A 174 0.26 -14.60 23.17
CA ASN A 174 -0.54 -15.00 24.34
C ASN A 174 0.16 -14.67 25.67
N ILE A 175 1.49 -14.61 25.70
CA ILE A 175 2.28 -14.30 26.90
C ILE A 175 2.25 -12.79 27.19
N GLY A 176 2.48 -11.97 26.16
CA GLY A 176 2.61 -10.52 26.28
C GLY A 176 1.43 -9.76 25.67
N LEU A 177 0.25 -9.81 26.29
CA LEU A 177 -1.00 -9.21 25.75
C LEU A 177 -0.90 -7.70 25.43
N TYR A 178 0.00 -6.98 26.11
CA TYR A 178 0.19 -5.54 25.95
C TYR A 178 1.46 -5.18 25.15
N ILE A 179 2.28 -6.17 24.79
CA ILE A 179 3.50 -5.95 24.00
C ILE A 179 3.15 -5.92 22.51
N GLN A 180 3.65 -4.91 21.81
CA GLN A 180 3.68 -4.90 20.36
C GLN A 180 4.94 -5.61 19.86
N VAL A 181 4.74 -6.70 19.11
CA VAL A 181 5.81 -7.50 18.53
C VAL A 181 6.09 -7.04 17.10
N HIS A 182 7.35 -6.73 16.81
CA HIS A 182 7.82 -6.33 15.49
C HIS A 182 8.81 -7.36 14.93
N ILE A 183 8.55 -7.90 13.74
CA ILE A 183 9.44 -8.88 13.11
C ILE A 183 10.43 -8.17 12.19
N TRP A 184 11.72 -8.30 12.45
CA TRP A 184 12.79 -7.60 11.74
C TRP A 184 13.22 -8.32 10.46
N PHE A 185 12.68 -7.87 9.33
CA PHE A 185 13.00 -8.36 8.00
C PHE A 185 14.00 -7.48 7.25
N GLY A 186 14.84 -8.11 6.44
CA GLY A 186 15.52 -7.42 5.33
C GLY A 186 14.55 -7.08 4.21
N MET A 187 14.72 -5.91 3.57
CA MET A 187 13.90 -5.54 2.40
C MET A 187 14.06 -6.50 1.23
N VAL A 188 15.23 -7.13 1.14
CA VAL A 188 15.59 -8.16 0.19
C VAL A 188 16.22 -9.30 0.97
N ASP A 189 15.84 -10.51 0.62
CA ASP A 189 16.51 -11.72 1.06
C ASP A 189 17.83 -11.85 0.28
N ILE A 190 18.97 -11.71 0.98
CA ILE A 190 20.30 -11.82 0.39
C ILE A 190 21.01 -12.96 1.13
N PRO A 191 21.06 -14.17 0.55
CA PRO A 191 21.66 -15.35 1.18
C PRO A 191 23.10 -15.12 1.63
N ASP A 192 23.88 -14.34 0.86
CA ASP A 192 25.29 -14.04 1.15
C ASP A 192 25.51 -13.16 2.40
N LEU A 193 24.45 -12.52 2.92
CA LEU A 193 24.48 -11.68 4.13
C LEU A 193 23.98 -12.42 5.38
N GLU A 194 23.47 -13.66 5.26
CA GLU A 194 23.17 -14.54 6.40
C GLU A 194 24.48 -15.15 6.96
N THR A 195 25.43 -14.30 7.34
CA THR A 195 26.63 -14.75 8.05
C THR A 195 26.24 -15.20 9.45
N SER A 196 26.41 -16.50 9.73
CA SER A 196 26.29 -17.05 11.08
C SER A 196 27.32 -16.39 11.98
N ASN A 197 26.88 -15.65 13.00
CA ASN A 197 27.80 -15.11 13.99
C ASN A 197 28.34 -16.24 14.87
N VAL A 198 29.54 -16.06 15.42
CA VAL A 198 30.16 -17.04 16.33
C VAL A 198 29.23 -17.26 17.53
N GLY A 199 28.69 -18.48 17.67
CA GLY A 199 27.77 -18.85 18.74
C GLY A 199 26.28 -18.87 18.36
N ASP A 200 25.91 -18.64 17.10
CA ASP A 200 24.54 -18.89 16.61
C ASP A 200 24.13 -20.35 16.85
N LEU A 201 22.83 -20.60 17.06
CA LEU A 201 22.34 -21.97 17.22
C LEU A 201 22.21 -22.73 15.89
N ALA A 202 22.05 -22.02 14.77
CA ALA A 202 21.86 -22.64 13.44
C ALA A 202 22.96 -23.65 13.04
N PRO A 203 24.27 -23.40 13.29
CA PRO A 203 25.34 -24.36 12.98
C PRO A 203 25.36 -25.63 13.84
N PHE A 204 24.62 -25.66 14.97
CA PHE A 204 24.53 -26.84 15.83
C PHE A 204 23.46 -27.85 15.38
N ALA A 205 22.71 -27.55 14.31
CA ALA A 205 21.68 -28.44 13.77
C ALA A 205 22.31 -29.76 13.30
N ARG A 206 21.77 -30.89 13.78
CA ARG A 206 22.28 -32.22 13.43
C ARG A 206 22.10 -32.48 11.93
N ALA A 207 23.14 -33.04 11.29
CA ALA A 207 23.21 -33.25 9.84
C ALA A 207 22.07 -34.11 9.27
N ASP A 208 21.48 -34.98 10.08
CA ASP A 208 20.37 -35.88 9.70
C ASP A 208 19.07 -35.13 9.36
N TYR A 209 18.90 -33.89 9.82
CA TYR A 209 17.71 -33.05 9.58
C TYR A 209 17.89 -32.07 8.41
N LEU A 210 19.05 -32.05 7.76
CA LEU A 210 19.37 -31.16 6.63
C LEU A 210 19.01 -31.76 5.25
N ILE A 211 18.25 -32.86 5.20
CA ILE A 211 17.93 -33.58 3.96
C ILE A 211 16.42 -33.85 3.84
N VAL A 212 15.59 -32.85 3.54
CA VAL A 212 14.24 -33.07 2.94
C VAL A 212 13.76 -31.83 2.15
N GLY A 213 13.29 -32.05 0.91
CA GLY A 213 12.04 -31.48 0.36
C GLY A 213 12.03 -30.09 -0.30
N ASN A 214 11.81 -30.07 -1.62
CA ASN A 214 11.40 -28.87 -2.38
C ASN A 214 9.96 -28.48 -2.06
N TYR A 215 9.74 -27.36 -1.36
CA TYR A 215 8.43 -26.71 -1.28
C TYR A 215 8.51 -25.19 -1.42
N SER A 216 7.48 -24.61 -2.04
CA SER A 216 7.36 -23.18 -2.27
C SER A 216 6.82 -22.46 -1.02
N PRO A 217 7.40 -21.31 -0.61
CA PRO A 217 7.00 -20.63 0.61
C PRO A 217 5.69 -19.84 0.46
N THR A 218 4.79 -20.00 1.43
CA THR A 218 3.70 -19.05 1.72
C THR A 218 4.19 -18.01 2.73
N LYS A 219 4.04 -16.72 2.42
CA LYS A 219 4.54 -15.60 3.23
C LYS A 219 3.45 -15.06 4.16
N VAL A 220 3.82 -14.66 5.37
CA VAL A 220 2.95 -14.08 6.41
C VAL A 220 3.43 -12.64 6.70
N ASP A 221 2.47 -11.75 6.99
CA ASP A 221 2.66 -10.29 7.06
C ASP A 221 2.63 -9.72 8.49
N LEU A 222 3.70 -9.03 8.89
CA LEU A 222 3.82 -7.94 9.89
C LEU A 222 5.32 -7.61 10.10
N PHE A 223 5.76 -6.36 9.89
CA PHE A 223 7.16 -6.10 9.51
C PHE A 223 7.82 -4.87 10.15
N ALA A 224 9.02 -5.07 10.70
CA ALA A 224 10.08 -4.08 10.82
C ALA A 224 11.07 -4.29 9.66
N LEU A 225 11.44 -3.24 8.95
CA LEU A 225 12.15 -3.34 7.67
C LEU A 225 13.57 -2.77 7.78
N SER A 226 14.57 -3.53 7.36
CA SER A 226 15.95 -3.07 7.21
C SER A 226 16.23 -2.59 5.79
N ILE A 227 16.73 -1.35 5.70
CA ILE A 227 17.09 -0.74 4.42
C ILE A 227 18.49 -1.21 4.00
N PRO A 228 18.61 -1.94 2.87
CA PRO A 228 19.90 -2.34 2.35
C PRO A 228 20.68 -1.13 1.80
N LYS A 229 22.00 -1.29 1.72
CA LYS A 229 22.90 -0.30 1.10
C LYS A 229 22.54 -0.01 -0.36
N HIS A 230 22.12 -1.04 -1.10
CA HIS A 230 21.59 -0.92 -2.45
C HIS A 230 20.09 -1.24 -2.45
N LEU A 231 19.26 -0.27 -2.84
CA LEU A 231 17.82 -0.46 -2.85
C LEU A 231 17.38 -1.42 -3.97
N PRO A 232 16.37 -2.27 -3.71
CA PRO A 232 15.78 -3.11 -4.74
C PRO A 232 14.96 -2.30 -5.74
N LEU A 233 14.48 -2.97 -6.78
CA LEU A 233 13.58 -2.40 -7.79
C LEU A 233 12.34 -1.78 -7.11
N LEU A 234 11.79 -0.70 -7.71
CA LEU A 234 10.66 0.04 -7.15
C LEU A 234 9.44 -0.84 -6.86
N SER A 235 9.23 -1.89 -7.66
CA SER A 235 8.21 -2.92 -7.44
C SER A 235 8.28 -3.59 -6.07
N VAL A 236 9.50 -3.94 -5.64
CA VAL A 236 9.75 -4.54 -4.33
C VAL A 236 9.50 -3.53 -3.21
N GLN A 237 9.92 -2.28 -3.41
CA GLN A 237 9.68 -1.19 -2.47
C GLN A 237 8.17 -0.90 -2.32
N ALA A 238 7.43 -0.91 -3.43
CA ALA A 238 5.99 -0.65 -3.46
C ALA A 238 5.18 -1.71 -2.69
N ARG A 239 5.62 -2.97 -2.71
CA ARG A 239 5.02 -4.03 -1.87
C ARG A 239 5.12 -3.65 -0.40
N TRP A 240 6.31 -3.28 0.07
CA TRP A 240 6.53 -2.87 1.46
C TRP A 240 5.80 -1.57 1.83
N HIS A 241 5.58 -0.67 0.87
CA HIS A 241 4.80 0.55 1.09
C HIS A 241 3.30 0.27 1.30
N ALA A 242 2.78 -0.83 0.74
CA ALA A 242 1.40 -1.25 0.96
C ALA A 242 1.21 -1.98 2.30
N GLU A 243 2.30 -2.43 2.92
CA GLU A 243 2.30 -3.09 4.23
C GLU A 243 2.40 -2.08 5.36
N GLN A 244 1.88 -2.44 6.54
CA GLN A 244 1.99 -1.64 7.75
C GLN A 244 3.38 -1.77 8.38
N VAL A 245 4.37 -1.11 7.79
CA VAL A 245 5.73 -1.05 8.33
C VAL A 245 5.78 -0.02 9.47
N HIS A 246 6.02 -0.48 10.70
CA HIS A 246 6.10 0.40 11.88
C HIS A 246 7.52 0.90 12.16
N ILE A 247 8.55 0.10 11.85
CA ILE A 247 9.95 0.41 12.13
C ILE A 247 10.79 0.25 10.86
N LEU A 248 11.63 1.25 10.61
CA LEU A 248 12.57 1.33 9.49
C LEU A 248 14.01 1.43 10.04
N THR A 249 14.80 0.39 9.86
CA THR A 249 16.21 0.36 10.32
C THR A 249 17.16 0.77 9.21
N ILE A 250 18.12 1.65 9.53
CA ILE A 250 19.13 2.17 8.59
C ILE A 250 20.51 1.90 9.19
N ALA A 251 21.27 1.01 8.56
CA ALA A 251 22.65 0.74 8.96
C ALA A 251 23.57 1.92 8.65
N GLY A 252 24.58 2.16 9.51
CA GLY A 252 25.65 3.14 9.26
C GLY A 252 26.37 2.91 7.93
N SER A 253 26.44 1.65 7.46
CA SER A 253 27.03 1.27 6.18
C SER A 253 26.24 1.75 4.94
N SER A 254 24.98 2.15 5.11
CA SER A 254 24.12 2.69 4.05
C SER A 254 24.39 4.17 3.75
N PHE A 255 25.11 4.87 4.63
CA PHE A 255 25.49 6.27 4.42
C PHE A 255 26.74 6.40 3.54
N ILE A 256 26.74 7.39 2.67
CA ILE A 256 27.89 7.77 1.84
C ILE A 256 28.44 9.11 2.34
N LYS A 257 29.75 9.33 2.21
CA LYS A 257 30.37 10.62 2.61
C LYS A 257 30.23 11.64 1.47
N ASN A 258 29.79 12.85 1.79
CA ASN A 258 29.79 13.96 0.83
C ASN A 258 31.20 14.54 0.63
N GLN A 259 31.35 15.52 -0.27
CA GLN A 259 32.64 16.21 -0.53
C GLN A 259 33.24 16.88 0.71
N LYS A 260 32.41 17.21 1.72
CA LYS A 260 32.81 17.80 3.00
C LYS A 260 33.06 16.74 4.09
N GLY A 261 32.95 15.44 3.77
CA GLY A 261 33.18 14.33 4.69
C GLY A 261 31.98 13.92 5.57
N PHE A 262 30.82 14.58 5.47
CA PHE A 262 29.63 14.26 6.28
C PHE A 262 28.84 13.07 5.70
N PRO A 263 28.24 12.22 6.55
CA PRO A 263 27.39 11.12 6.11
C PRO A 263 26.07 11.66 5.52
N VAL A 264 25.72 11.18 4.33
CA VAL A 264 24.48 11.50 3.64
C VAL A 264 23.90 10.24 3.01
N LEU A 265 22.57 10.16 2.89
CA LEU A 265 21.91 9.07 2.17
C LEU A 265 21.86 9.36 0.67
N PRO A 266 21.93 8.35 -0.20
CA PRO A 266 21.67 8.51 -1.63
C PRO A 266 20.27 9.07 -1.91
N LYS A 267 20.09 9.75 -3.06
CA LYS A 267 18.79 10.33 -3.45
C LYS A 267 17.65 9.30 -3.50
N ALA A 268 17.95 8.06 -3.87
CA ALA A 268 16.97 6.99 -3.92
C ALA A 268 16.43 6.63 -2.52
N HIS A 269 17.31 6.55 -1.51
CA HIS A 269 16.92 6.35 -0.10
C HIS A 269 16.13 7.54 0.44
N GLN A 270 16.55 8.77 0.12
CA GLN A 270 15.80 9.98 0.51
C GLN A 270 14.37 9.97 -0.05
N ALA A 271 14.21 9.60 -1.33
CA ALA A 271 12.90 9.51 -1.97
C ALA A 271 12.03 8.39 -1.37
N MET A 272 12.62 7.25 -0.99
CA MET A 272 11.90 6.17 -0.32
C MET A 272 11.43 6.56 1.08
N ILE A 273 12.29 7.20 1.87
CA ILE A 273 11.94 7.73 3.20
C ILE A 273 10.83 8.77 3.06
N ALA A 274 10.93 9.69 2.10
CA ALA A 274 9.88 10.69 1.87
C ALA A 274 8.51 10.07 1.58
N ARG A 275 8.45 9.02 0.75
CA ARG A 275 7.20 8.28 0.49
C ARG A 275 6.67 7.58 1.74
N MET A 276 7.53 6.89 2.50
CA MET A 276 7.10 6.20 3.73
C MET A 276 6.63 7.16 4.82
N MET A 277 7.17 8.38 4.88
CA MET A 277 6.78 9.42 5.85
C MET A 277 5.44 10.10 5.51
N GLN A 278 4.86 9.81 4.34
CA GLN A 278 3.53 10.26 3.94
C GLN A 278 2.42 9.26 4.29
N LEU A 279 2.78 8.07 4.78
CA LEU A 279 1.82 7.07 5.26
C LEU A 279 1.05 7.59 6.47
N ARG A 280 -0.15 7.02 6.70
CA ARG A 280 -1.01 7.32 7.86
C ARG A 280 -0.25 7.23 9.18
N ILE A 281 0.53 6.17 9.33
CA ILE A 281 1.40 5.93 10.48
C ILE A 281 2.82 5.94 9.92
N PRO A 282 3.57 7.05 10.05
CA PRO A 282 4.94 7.10 9.57
C PRO A 282 5.81 6.14 10.40
N PRO A 283 6.68 5.34 9.77
CA PRO A 283 7.53 4.41 10.50
C PRO A 283 8.55 5.14 11.36
N TRP A 284 8.89 4.55 12.51
CA TRP A 284 10.01 5.00 13.33
C TRP A 284 11.32 4.63 12.66
N ILE A 285 12.30 5.53 12.70
CA ILE A 285 13.61 5.29 12.09
C ILE A 285 14.58 4.86 13.18
N ILE A 286 15.21 3.70 13.02
CA ILE A 286 16.27 3.23 13.92
C ILE A 286 17.60 3.28 13.18
N LEU A 287 18.58 4.01 13.72
CA LEU A 287 19.94 4.07 13.20
C LEU A 287 20.78 2.96 13.82
N CYS A 288 21.25 2.01 13.00
CA CYS A 288 22.02 0.86 13.46
C CYS A 288 23.53 1.10 13.29
N ASP A 289 24.29 0.86 14.37
CA ASP A 289 25.76 0.87 14.41
C ASP A 289 26.40 2.18 13.93
N VAL A 290 25.81 3.32 14.31
CA VAL A 290 26.27 4.67 13.95
C VAL A 290 27.30 5.28 14.93
N GLY A 291 27.81 4.47 15.86
CA GLY A 291 28.75 4.87 16.92
C GLY A 291 28.08 5.07 18.29
N PRO A 292 28.86 5.15 19.39
CA PRO A 292 28.33 5.29 20.75
C PRO A 292 27.72 6.67 21.00
N ILE A 293 26.83 6.76 21.99
CA ILE A 293 26.22 8.04 22.39
C ILE A 293 27.31 8.92 23.04
N PRO A 294 27.44 10.20 22.64
CA PRO A 294 28.41 11.12 23.23
C PRO A 294 28.14 11.35 24.72
N GLY A 295 29.19 11.47 25.52
CA GLY A 295 29.10 11.73 26.97
C GLY A 295 29.43 10.55 27.87
N LEU A 296 29.68 9.36 27.32
CA LEU A 296 30.15 8.19 28.06
C LEU A 296 31.69 8.06 27.91
N GLU A 297 32.45 8.85 28.68
CA GLU A 297 33.90 8.66 28.82
C GLU A 297 34.16 7.34 29.58
N ILE A 298 34.28 6.23 28.86
CA ILE A 298 34.77 4.98 29.43
C ILE A 298 36.30 5.07 29.43
N GLY A 299 36.89 5.14 30.62
CA GLY A 299 38.33 5.15 30.84
C GLY A 299 39.02 4.03 30.07
N LYS A 300 39.76 4.40 29.02
CA LYS A 300 40.79 3.56 28.43
C LYS A 300 42.01 3.58 29.35
N SER A 301 42.04 2.71 30.34
CA SER A 301 43.30 2.28 30.97
C SER A 301 43.44 0.78 30.77
N GLY A 302 44.27 0.40 29.80
CA GLY A 302 44.65 -0.99 29.57
C GLY A 302 45.86 -1.08 28.63
N SER A 303 46.96 -1.62 29.19
CA SER A 303 48.26 -2.03 28.63
C SER A 303 49.38 -0.95 28.66
N GLU A 304 50.60 -1.17 29.19
CA GLU A 304 51.42 -2.38 29.38
C GLU A 304 52.42 -2.26 30.59
N THR A 305 52.72 -3.40 31.22
CA THR A 305 53.96 -3.88 31.89
C THR A 305 54.81 -2.95 32.80
N ASP A 306 54.98 -3.28 34.09
CA ASP A 306 56.10 -4.09 34.66
C ASP A 306 56.01 -4.13 36.23
N SER A 307 56.97 -4.77 36.89
CA SER A 307 56.86 -5.64 38.07
C SER A 307 57.03 -5.05 39.51
N THR A 308 56.56 -5.86 40.49
CA THR A 308 56.93 -6.01 41.94
C THR A 308 56.30 -5.10 43.04
N PRO A 309 56.10 -5.63 44.28
CA PRO A 309 55.12 -5.15 45.27
C PRO A 309 55.71 -4.30 46.41
N GLY A 310 54.90 -3.40 46.98
CA GLY A 310 55.28 -2.60 48.15
C GLY A 310 54.07 -1.95 48.86
N ILE A 311 54.13 -1.95 50.19
CA ILE A 311 53.07 -1.72 51.18
C ILE A 311 52.82 -0.22 51.47
N SER A 312 51.54 0.21 51.47
CA SER A 312 50.84 1.31 52.23
C SER A 312 51.47 2.72 52.45
N PRO A 313 50.73 3.77 52.92
CA PRO A 313 49.36 4.22 52.65
C PRO A 313 49.23 5.75 52.31
N ARG A 314 48.09 6.13 51.70
CA ARG A 314 47.32 7.39 51.79
C ARG A 314 48.02 8.69 52.30
N ILE A 315 48.20 9.67 51.41
CA ILE A 315 48.20 11.13 51.70
C ILE A 315 47.52 11.89 50.54
N GLU A 316 46.68 12.87 50.88
CA GLU A 316 45.89 13.74 49.99
C GLU A 316 46.70 14.94 49.43
N ALA A 317 46.24 15.46 48.28
CA ALA A 317 46.45 16.79 47.66
C ALA A 317 47.75 17.05 46.85
N GLU A 318 47.61 17.35 45.54
CA GLU A 318 47.61 18.71 44.94
C GLU A 318 47.54 18.64 43.40
N GLU A 319 46.74 19.52 42.79
CA GLU A 319 46.68 19.76 41.34
C GLU A 319 48.01 20.32 40.83
N ALA A 320 48.57 19.74 39.78
CA ALA A 320 49.72 20.31 39.06
C ALA A 320 49.34 20.53 37.59
N ASP A 321 49.45 21.79 37.14
CA ASP A 321 49.25 22.22 35.76
C ASP A 321 50.19 21.48 34.77
N PRO A 322 49.71 21.08 33.57
CA PRO A 322 50.50 20.31 32.62
C PRO A 322 51.63 21.14 32.01
N THR A 323 52.76 20.46 31.75
CA THR A 323 53.98 21.13 31.29
C THR A 323 53.86 21.66 29.86
N PRO A 324 54.62 22.71 29.47
CA PRO A 324 54.58 23.28 28.12
C PRO A 324 54.86 22.28 26.98
N ALA A 325 55.56 21.18 27.27
CA ALA A 325 55.83 20.11 26.30
C ALA A 325 54.60 19.22 26.02
N GLU A 326 53.68 19.09 26.98
CA GLU A 326 52.39 18.38 26.83
C GLU A 326 51.36 19.28 26.13
N ALA A 327 51.36 20.58 26.44
CA ALA A 327 50.56 21.58 25.73
C ALA A 327 50.96 21.69 24.24
N HIS A 328 52.24 21.56 23.90
CA HIS A 328 52.71 21.61 22.51
C HIS A 328 52.36 20.35 21.71
N ARG A 329 52.28 19.18 22.36
CA ARG A 329 51.83 17.92 21.72
C ARG A 329 50.33 17.95 21.41
N ASN A 330 49.52 18.58 22.27
CA ASN A 330 48.09 18.80 22.05
C ASN A 330 47.78 19.82 20.93
N PHE A 331 48.72 20.72 20.60
CA PHE A 331 48.53 21.73 19.55
C PHE A 331 48.71 21.21 18.12
N ARG A 332 49.52 20.14 17.90
CA ARG A 332 49.75 19.61 16.53
C ARG A 332 48.63 18.72 15.99
N SER A 333 47.74 18.19 16.84
CA SER A 333 46.56 17.43 16.42
C SER A 333 45.30 18.30 16.23
N GLY A 334 45.43 19.63 16.35
CA GLY A 334 44.31 20.57 16.39
C GLY A 334 43.79 21.10 15.05
N SER A 335 44.35 20.73 13.90
CA SER A 335 44.03 21.44 12.65
C SER A 335 42.69 21.08 11.97
N ASN A 336 41.84 20.23 12.56
CA ASN A 336 40.51 19.90 12.00
C ASN A 336 39.33 19.96 13.00
N LYS A 337 39.51 20.55 14.20
CA LYS A 337 38.47 20.59 15.27
C LYS A 337 37.41 21.70 15.14
N LYS A 338 37.15 22.26 13.95
CA LYS A 338 36.06 23.26 13.80
C LYS A 338 34.69 22.67 13.45
N ASN A 339 34.59 21.40 13.06
CA ASN A 339 33.35 20.77 12.59
C ASN A 339 33.16 19.33 13.10
N PHE A 340 33.46 19.03 14.36
CA PHE A 340 33.19 17.68 14.90
C PHE A 340 31.79 17.65 15.51
N ASP A 341 30.81 17.27 14.71
CA ASP A 341 29.49 16.88 15.20
C ASP A 341 29.62 15.49 15.86
N PRO A 342 29.25 15.34 17.15
CA PRO A 342 29.38 14.07 17.85
C PRO A 342 28.32 13.04 17.40
N THR A 343 27.24 13.45 16.72
CA THR A 343 26.20 12.57 16.15
C THR A 343 25.87 12.91 14.70
N PRO A 344 26.82 12.77 13.76
CA PRO A 344 26.68 13.30 12.40
C PRO A 344 25.57 12.63 11.58
N HIS A 345 25.28 11.35 11.85
CA HIS A 345 24.18 10.61 11.21
C HIS A 345 22.81 11.13 11.65
N LEU A 346 22.65 11.40 12.95
CA LEU A 346 21.39 11.92 13.51
C LEU A 346 21.13 13.35 13.01
N SER A 347 22.12 14.22 13.05
CA SER A 347 22.02 15.60 12.54
C SER A 347 21.63 15.63 11.07
N TYR A 348 22.15 14.71 10.25
CA TYR A 348 21.73 14.56 8.87
C TYR A 348 20.26 14.15 8.74
N MET A 349 19.79 13.18 9.54
CA MET A 349 18.40 12.73 9.50
C MET A 349 17.43 13.83 9.96
N ARG A 350 17.79 14.62 10.98
CA ARG A 350 17.03 15.80 11.41
C ARG A 350 17.02 16.90 10.34
N ASN A 351 18.12 17.09 9.62
CA ASN A 351 18.15 17.98 8.46
C ASN A 351 17.26 17.47 7.31
N LEU A 352 17.21 16.15 7.11
CA LEU A 352 16.35 15.51 6.11
C LEU A 352 14.85 15.66 6.48
N GLN A 353 14.52 15.63 7.78
CA GLN A 353 13.17 15.92 8.29
C GLN A 353 12.70 17.33 7.89
N GLN A 354 13.56 18.34 8.07
CA GLN A 354 13.25 19.73 7.68
C GLN A 354 13.10 19.92 6.17
N LYS A 355 13.73 19.06 5.37
CA LYS A 355 13.72 19.10 3.90
C LYS A 355 12.65 18.20 3.27
N GLN A 356 11.74 17.65 4.08
CA GLN A 356 10.63 16.86 3.53
C GLN A 356 9.74 17.72 2.63
N PRO A 357 9.20 17.14 1.55
CA PRO A 357 8.27 17.86 0.68
C PRO A 357 7.05 18.31 1.50
N ALA A 358 6.58 19.53 1.25
CA ALA A 358 5.36 20.04 1.88
C ALA A 358 4.15 19.21 1.43
N ARG A 359 3.21 18.97 2.34
CA ARG A 359 1.97 18.25 2.02
C ARG A 359 1.15 19.02 1.00
N THR A 360 0.61 18.29 0.02
CA THR A 360 -0.34 18.84 -0.97
C THR A 360 -1.66 19.26 -0.30
N PRO A 361 -2.48 20.13 -0.90
CA PRO A 361 -3.79 20.49 -0.33
C PRO A 361 -4.69 19.28 -0.04
N MET A 362 -4.66 18.27 -0.92
CA MET A 362 -5.38 17.00 -0.73
C MET A 362 -4.84 16.23 0.48
N GLU A 363 -3.52 16.11 0.62
CA GLU A 363 -2.91 15.42 1.76
C GLU A 363 -3.22 16.12 3.08
N ARG A 364 -3.21 17.46 3.11
CA ARG A 364 -3.58 18.25 4.29
C ARG A 364 -5.04 18.01 4.69
N PHE A 365 -5.95 18.04 3.72
CA PHE A 365 -7.36 17.76 3.97
C PHE A 365 -7.61 16.30 4.38
N GLY A 366 -6.83 15.37 3.83
CA GLY A 366 -6.92 13.94 4.12
C GLY A 366 -6.32 13.52 5.46
N VAL A 367 -5.62 14.40 6.20
CA VAL A 367 -5.06 14.06 7.52
C VAL A 367 -6.19 13.59 8.45
N GLY A 368 -6.02 12.41 9.03
CA GLY A 368 -7.03 11.76 9.88
C GLY A 368 -8.07 10.91 9.13
N TYR A 369 -8.20 11.10 7.81
CA TYR A 369 -9.07 10.29 6.93
C TYR A 369 -8.32 9.23 6.12
N GLN A 370 -6.99 9.24 6.13
CA GLN A 370 -6.17 8.21 5.50
C GLN A 370 -6.55 6.82 6.04
N ASP A 371 -6.93 5.91 5.14
CA ASP A 371 -7.37 4.55 5.45
C ASP A 371 -8.52 4.49 6.49
N TYR A 372 -9.34 5.54 6.57
CA TYR A 372 -10.52 5.59 7.44
C TYR A 372 -11.78 5.31 6.62
N LEU A 373 -12.29 4.09 6.74
CA LEU A 373 -13.42 3.59 5.97
C LEU A 373 -14.73 4.29 6.36
N GLN A 374 -15.41 4.87 5.37
CA GLN A 374 -16.70 5.53 5.55
C GLN A 374 -17.78 4.93 4.66
N ALA A 375 -19.04 5.00 5.11
CA ALA A 375 -20.16 4.65 4.26
C ALA A 375 -20.41 5.77 3.24
N PRO A 376 -20.58 5.48 1.93
CA PRO A 376 -20.96 6.47 0.94
C PRO A 376 -22.27 7.16 1.34
N LEU A 377 -22.28 8.49 1.25
CA LEU A 377 -23.45 9.30 1.59
C LEU A 377 -24.63 8.96 0.66
N GLN A 378 -25.85 8.97 1.22
CA GLN A 378 -27.10 8.73 0.48
C GLN A 378 -28.09 9.91 0.60
N PRO A 379 -27.81 11.07 -0.02
CA PRO A 379 -28.61 12.30 0.16
C PRO A 379 -30.07 12.18 -0.31
N LEU A 380 -30.34 11.24 -1.21
CA LEU A 380 -31.71 10.98 -1.68
C LEU A 380 -32.55 10.26 -0.63
N THR A 381 -31.95 9.41 0.21
CA THR A 381 -32.64 8.63 1.24
C THR A 381 -32.64 9.37 2.57
N VAL A 382 -31.51 9.96 2.95
CA VAL A 382 -31.27 10.59 4.25
C VAL A 382 -31.03 12.08 4.06
N ASN A 383 -31.70 12.89 4.89
CA ASN A 383 -31.44 14.32 4.94
C ASN A 383 -30.08 14.56 5.60
N LEU A 384 -29.16 15.20 4.87
CA LEU A 384 -27.83 15.52 5.37
C LEU A 384 -27.88 16.57 6.48
N GLU A 385 -26.92 16.47 7.40
CA GLU A 385 -26.69 17.42 8.48
C GLU A 385 -25.93 18.66 7.97
N SER A 386 -26.00 19.76 8.73
CA SER A 386 -25.34 21.02 8.33
C SER A 386 -23.82 20.88 8.21
N ILE A 387 -23.20 20.09 9.09
CA ILE A 387 -21.75 19.87 9.07
C ILE A 387 -21.29 19.15 7.79
N THR A 388 -22.10 18.23 7.27
CA THR A 388 -21.80 17.53 6.01
C THR A 388 -21.76 18.50 4.83
N TYR A 389 -22.70 19.45 4.77
CA TYR A 389 -22.68 20.48 3.73
C TYR A 389 -21.49 21.42 3.87
N GLU A 390 -21.12 21.80 5.10
CA GLU A 390 -19.96 22.66 5.35
C GLU A 390 -18.67 22.03 4.82
N VAL A 391 -18.49 20.71 5.00
CA VAL A 391 -17.34 19.99 4.43
C VAL A 391 -17.33 20.06 2.91
N PHE A 392 -18.49 19.93 2.24
CA PHE A 392 -18.55 20.11 0.79
C PHE A 392 -18.21 21.55 0.36
N GLU A 393 -18.61 22.54 1.15
CA GLU A 393 -18.41 23.97 0.87
C GLU A 393 -16.94 24.41 1.02
N LYS A 394 -16.13 23.64 1.76
CA LYS A 394 -14.68 23.89 1.91
C LYS A 394 -13.87 23.68 0.64
N ASP A 395 -14.43 23.06 -0.40
CA ASP A 395 -13.77 22.90 -1.70
C ASP A 395 -14.12 24.07 -2.64
N PRO A 396 -13.21 25.06 -2.82
CA PRO A 396 -13.48 26.20 -3.71
C PRO A 396 -13.45 25.81 -5.19
N ILE A 397 -12.57 24.86 -5.56
CA ILE A 397 -12.30 24.44 -6.94
C ILE A 397 -13.57 23.89 -7.57
N LYS A 398 -14.28 23.01 -6.85
CA LYS A 398 -15.55 22.45 -7.31
C LYS A 398 -16.53 23.54 -7.74
N TYR A 399 -16.81 24.52 -6.88
CA TYR A 399 -17.83 25.54 -7.15
C TYR A 399 -17.39 26.57 -8.20
N GLU A 400 -16.09 26.85 -8.28
CA GLU A 400 -15.53 27.69 -9.33
C GLU A 400 -15.67 27.02 -10.71
N TRP A 401 -15.48 25.70 -10.81
CA TRP A 401 -15.68 24.97 -12.07
C TRP A 401 -17.15 24.96 -12.49
N TYR A 402 -18.08 24.81 -11.54
CA TYR A 402 -19.51 24.98 -11.82
C TYR A 402 -19.84 26.40 -12.32
N GLU A 403 -19.28 27.44 -11.69
CA GLU A 403 -19.47 28.83 -12.12
C GLU A 403 -18.99 29.05 -13.55
N ARG A 404 -17.78 28.58 -13.90
CA ARG A 404 -17.23 28.67 -15.26
C ARG A 404 -18.08 27.91 -16.27
N ALA A 405 -18.54 26.71 -15.94
CA ALA A 405 -19.40 25.91 -16.81
C ALA A 405 -20.74 26.61 -17.08
N ILE A 406 -21.36 27.18 -16.05
CA ILE A 406 -22.61 27.95 -16.18
C ILE A 406 -22.36 29.20 -17.03
N ALA A 407 -21.28 29.94 -16.77
CA ALA A 407 -20.95 31.14 -17.52
C ALA A 407 -20.74 30.86 -19.01
N LYS A 408 -20.03 29.77 -19.34
CA LYS A 408 -19.83 29.35 -20.74
C LYS A 408 -21.16 28.94 -21.38
N ALA A 409 -21.98 28.15 -20.68
CA ALA A 409 -23.29 27.75 -21.18
C ALA A 409 -24.22 28.96 -21.46
N LEU A 410 -24.20 29.98 -20.61
CA LEU A 410 -24.98 31.20 -20.79
C LEU A 410 -24.51 32.03 -22.00
N LYS A 411 -23.19 32.17 -22.18
CA LYS A 411 -22.60 32.83 -23.37
C LYS A 411 -23.03 32.12 -24.65
N ASP A 412 -22.83 30.81 -24.71
CA ASP A 412 -23.20 29.99 -25.86
C ASP A 412 -24.72 30.04 -26.14
N TRP A 413 -25.55 30.13 -25.09
CA TRP A 413 -27.00 30.27 -25.24
C TRP A 413 -27.39 31.59 -25.89
N ALA A 414 -26.76 32.68 -25.47
CA ALA A 414 -26.99 34.02 -26.00
C ALA A 414 -26.49 34.14 -27.46
N GLU A 415 -25.28 33.62 -27.74
CA GLU A 415 -24.69 33.65 -29.08
C GLU A 415 -25.50 32.82 -30.10
N GLN A 416 -26.05 31.68 -29.67
CA GLN A 416 -26.84 30.79 -30.52
C GLN A 416 -28.31 31.22 -30.65
N GLY A 417 -28.74 32.29 -29.96
CA GLY A 417 -30.12 32.78 -30.01
C GLY A 417 -31.15 31.73 -29.60
N LYS A 418 -30.81 30.87 -28.64
CA LYS A 418 -31.69 29.78 -28.19
C LYS A 418 -32.96 30.31 -27.53
N PRO A 419 -34.08 29.59 -27.62
CA PRO A 419 -35.36 30.06 -27.12
C PRO A 419 -35.31 30.29 -25.60
N THR A 420 -35.87 31.42 -25.18
CA THR A 420 -36.05 31.83 -23.78
C THR A 420 -37.53 31.69 -23.43
N CYS A 421 -37.84 30.93 -22.37
CA CYS A 421 -39.23 30.68 -21.97
C CYS A 421 -39.90 31.88 -21.28
N HIS A 422 -39.12 32.88 -20.85
CA HIS A 422 -39.63 34.05 -20.15
C HIS A 422 -40.09 35.15 -21.14
N PRO A 423 -41.21 35.86 -20.87
CA PRO A 423 -41.72 36.94 -21.72
C PRO A 423 -40.71 38.06 -22.00
N GLU A 424 -39.77 38.30 -21.09
CA GLU A 424 -38.73 39.34 -21.19
C GLU A 424 -37.41 38.84 -21.80
N GLY A 425 -37.36 37.59 -22.28
CA GLY A 425 -36.15 37.03 -22.90
C GLY A 425 -35.12 36.49 -21.92
N HIS A 426 -35.50 36.19 -20.68
CA HIS A 426 -34.60 35.63 -19.66
C HIS A 426 -34.39 34.13 -19.85
N VAL A 427 -33.17 33.66 -19.59
CA VAL A 427 -32.85 32.22 -19.58
C VAL A 427 -33.31 31.61 -18.26
N VAL A 428 -34.14 30.57 -18.31
CA VAL A 428 -34.60 29.87 -17.10
C VAL A 428 -33.53 28.88 -16.65
N LEU A 429 -32.98 29.09 -15.45
CA LEU A 429 -31.94 28.25 -14.85
C LEU A 429 -32.48 27.57 -13.60
N ALA A 430 -32.41 26.24 -13.54
CA ALA A 430 -32.84 25.47 -12.37
C ALA A 430 -31.64 24.84 -11.64
N VAL A 431 -31.45 25.20 -10.36
CA VAL A 431 -30.54 24.51 -9.44
C VAL A 431 -31.32 23.44 -8.69
N VAL A 432 -31.04 22.19 -8.99
CA VAL A 432 -31.77 21.04 -8.45
C VAL A 432 -30.92 20.28 -7.42
N GLY A 433 -31.44 20.13 -6.19
CA GLY A 433 -30.65 19.67 -5.05
C GLY A 433 -29.67 20.74 -4.55
N ALA A 434 -30.19 21.94 -4.25
CA ALA A 434 -29.37 23.11 -3.95
C ALA A 434 -28.62 23.06 -2.61
N GLY A 435 -28.98 22.15 -1.69
CA GLY A 435 -28.39 22.05 -0.37
C GLY A 435 -28.52 23.38 0.38
N ARG A 436 -27.40 23.92 0.86
CA ARG A 436 -27.33 25.23 1.52
C ARG A 436 -27.22 26.42 0.56
N GLY A 437 -27.23 26.18 -0.76
CA GLY A 437 -27.24 27.23 -1.78
C GLY A 437 -25.91 27.74 -2.36
N PRO A 438 -24.72 27.13 -2.17
CA PRO A 438 -23.49 27.65 -2.77
C PRO A 438 -23.57 27.70 -4.31
N LEU A 439 -24.17 26.70 -4.96
CA LEU A 439 -24.37 26.70 -6.42
C LEU A 439 -25.33 27.78 -6.90
N VAL A 440 -26.33 28.14 -6.09
CA VAL A 440 -27.28 29.22 -6.42
C VAL A 440 -26.53 30.55 -6.50
N THR A 441 -25.72 30.84 -5.48
CA THR A 441 -24.87 32.04 -5.47
C THR A 441 -23.91 32.07 -6.65
N ARG A 442 -23.31 30.93 -7.02
CA ARG A 442 -22.41 30.81 -8.19
C ARG A 442 -23.14 31.02 -9.51
N ALA A 443 -24.36 30.52 -9.66
CA ALA A 443 -25.18 30.73 -10.86
C ALA A 443 -25.55 32.21 -11.05
N ILE A 444 -25.91 32.92 -9.98
CA ILE A 444 -26.19 34.37 -10.01
C ILE A 444 -24.93 35.14 -10.43
N ARG A 445 -23.76 34.80 -9.86
CA ARG A 445 -22.48 35.41 -10.24
C ARG A 445 -22.14 35.19 -11.71
N ALA A 446 -22.30 33.97 -12.22
CA ALA A 446 -22.09 33.66 -13.63
C ALA A 446 -23.01 34.48 -14.56
N SER A 447 -24.28 34.71 -14.18
CA SER A 447 -25.18 35.58 -14.93
C SER A 447 -24.71 37.04 -14.95
N VAL A 448 -24.29 37.57 -13.79
CA VAL A 448 -23.74 38.94 -13.71
C VAL A 448 -22.46 39.08 -14.54
N GLU A 449 -21.57 38.09 -14.50
CA GLU A 449 -20.32 38.09 -15.28
C GLU A 449 -20.57 38.04 -16.79
N THR A 450 -21.55 37.24 -17.22
CA THR A 450 -21.86 37.06 -18.65
C THR A 450 -22.77 38.14 -19.21
N GLY A 451 -23.47 38.90 -18.35
CA GLY A 451 -24.48 39.88 -18.75
C GLY A 451 -25.79 39.26 -19.26
N VAL A 452 -25.96 37.93 -19.13
CA VAL A 452 -27.17 37.23 -19.57
C VAL A 452 -28.17 37.17 -18.42
N ALA A 453 -29.35 37.77 -18.59
CA ALA A 453 -30.39 37.76 -17.57
C ALA A 453 -30.98 36.35 -17.38
N ILE A 454 -31.04 35.90 -16.12
CA ILE A 454 -31.56 34.57 -15.76
C ILE A 454 -32.74 34.66 -14.80
N GLU A 455 -33.66 33.71 -14.94
CA GLU A 455 -34.71 33.41 -13.96
C GLU A 455 -34.31 32.14 -13.20
N VAL A 456 -34.01 32.26 -11.89
CA VAL A 456 -33.46 31.15 -11.10
C VAL A 456 -34.55 30.40 -10.35
N TRP A 457 -34.63 29.09 -10.58
CA TRP A 457 -35.46 28.14 -9.84
C TRP A 457 -34.59 27.25 -8.97
N VAL A 458 -34.93 27.12 -7.69
CA VAL A 458 -34.14 26.35 -6.72
C VAL A 458 -35.01 25.27 -6.11
N VAL A 459 -34.65 24.02 -6.39
CA VAL A 459 -35.41 22.84 -5.93
C VAL A 459 -34.61 22.13 -4.84
N GLU A 460 -35.19 21.98 -3.66
CA GLU A 460 -34.57 21.26 -2.55
C GLU A 460 -35.60 20.41 -1.79
N LYS A 461 -35.26 19.16 -1.51
CA LYS A 461 -36.12 18.20 -0.82
C LYS A 461 -35.94 18.28 0.69
N ASN A 462 -34.71 18.49 1.16
CA ASN A 462 -34.38 18.51 2.58
C ASN A 462 -35.02 19.74 3.25
N PRO A 463 -35.98 19.55 4.19
CA PRO A 463 -36.69 20.65 4.80
C PRO A 463 -35.78 21.57 5.61
N ASN A 464 -34.70 21.04 6.20
CA ASN A 464 -33.79 21.81 7.04
C ASN A 464 -32.92 22.75 6.19
N ALA A 465 -32.40 22.24 5.07
CA ALA A 465 -31.65 23.03 4.12
C ALA A 465 -32.55 24.10 3.46
N PHE A 466 -33.81 23.76 3.18
CA PHE A 466 -34.79 24.68 2.61
C PHE A 466 -35.03 25.94 3.48
N VAL A 467 -35.07 25.80 4.80
CA VAL A 467 -35.21 26.95 5.72
C VAL A 467 -34.03 27.92 5.58
N LEU A 468 -32.81 27.40 5.37
CA LEU A 468 -31.65 28.25 5.12
C LEU A 468 -31.75 28.96 3.76
N LEU A 469 -32.20 28.25 2.71
CA LEU A 469 -32.41 28.83 1.38
C LEU A 469 -33.43 29.98 1.41
N GLN A 470 -34.49 29.89 2.24
CA GLN A 470 -35.45 30.98 2.44
C GLN A 470 -34.78 32.24 2.99
N ARG A 471 -33.94 32.09 4.02
CA ARG A 471 -33.18 33.21 4.60
C ARG A 471 -32.17 33.79 3.60
N HIS A 472 -31.52 32.94 2.81
CA HIS A 472 -30.62 33.40 1.74
C HIS A 472 -31.36 34.14 0.65
N ASN A 473 -32.58 33.72 0.29
CA ASN A 473 -33.38 34.46 -0.67
C ASN A 473 -33.75 35.84 -0.15
N GLU A 474 -34.23 35.96 1.09
CA GLU A 474 -34.59 37.25 1.70
C GLU A 474 -33.39 38.17 1.90
N GLY A 475 -32.25 37.62 2.36
CA GLY A 475 -31.08 38.42 2.76
C GLY A 475 -30.00 38.60 1.71
N LEU A 476 -29.61 37.52 1.01
CA LEU A 476 -28.44 37.52 0.09
C LEU A 476 -28.83 37.68 -1.37
N TRP A 477 -29.93 37.05 -1.79
CA TRP A 477 -30.37 37.05 -3.19
C TRP A 477 -31.46 38.09 -3.47
N GLY A 478 -31.90 38.87 -2.47
CA GLY A 478 -32.84 39.97 -2.66
C GLY A 478 -34.22 39.55 -3.18
N GLY A 479 -34.65 38.33 -2.88
CA GLY A 479 -35.95 37.77 -3.28
C GLY A 479 -36.05 37.38 -4.76
N CYS A 480 -34.94 37.38 -5.51
CA CYS A 480 -34.97 37.13 -6.97
C CYS A 480 -35.08 35.64 -7.36
N VAL A 481 -35.06 34.71 -6.40
CA VAL A 481 -35.03 33.27 -6.66
C VAL A 481 -36.36 32.61 -6.33
N ASN A 482 -36.83 31.74 -7.22
CA ASN A 482 -38.02 30.91 -7.02
C ASN A 482 -37.69 29.63 -6.25
N LEU A 483 -38.06 29.57 -4.97
CA LEU A 483 -37.79 28.42 -4.09
C LEU A 483 -38.90 27.36 -4.18
N VAL A 484 -38.52 26.10 -4.41
CA VAL A 484 -39.43 24.96 -4.50
C VAL A 484 -39.00 23.86 -3.53
N LYS A 485 -39.83 23.61 -2.50
CA LYS A 485 -39.63 22.49 -1.58
C LYS A 485 -40.21 21.20 -2.17
N SER A 486 -39.42 20.48 -2.95
CA SER A 486 -39.85 19.23 -3.59
C SER A 486 -38.66 18.32 -3.89
N ASP A 487 -38.94 17.02 -4.02
CA ASP A 487 -38.08 16.13 -4.79
C ASP A 487 -38.13 16.54 -6.27
N MET A 488 -36.98 16.65 -6.94
CA MET A 488 -36.90 17.00 -8.36
C MET A 488 -37.69 16.04 -9.27
N ARG A 489 -37.84 14.77 -8.87
CA ARG A 489 -38.55 13.74 -9.66
C ARG A 489 -40.05 13.96 -9.66
N SER A 490 -40.56 14.74 -8.71
CA SER A 490 -41.98 15.08 -8.58
C SER A 490 -42.28 16.52 -8.98
N TRP A 491 -41.25 17.33 -9.24
CA TRP A 491 -41.41 18.72 -9.66
C TRP A 491 -41.87 18.78 -11.13
N LYS A 492 -42.96 19.51 -11.39
CA LYS A 492 -43.56 19.65 -12.73
C LYS A 492 -42.82 20.66 -13.62
N GLY A 493 -41.71 21.22 -13.14
CA GLY A 493 -40.97 22.29 -13.80
C GLY A 493 -41.46 23.69 -13.41
N PRO A 494 -40.85 24.73 -13.97
CA PRO A 494 -41.19 26.12 -13.71
C PRO A 494 -42.64 26.39 -14.13
N HIS A 495 -43.41 27.03 -13.25
CA HIS A 495 -44.80 27.41 -13.53
C HIS A 495 -44.82 28.87 -14.01
N HIS A 496 -45.00 29.08 -15.31
CA HIS A 496 -45.46 30.39 -15.80
C HIS A 496 -46.98 30.40 -15.79
N LEU A 497 -47.57 31.36 -15.07
CA LEU A 497 -49.00 31.68 -15.22
C LEU A 497 -49.17 32.14 -16.67
N ALA A 498 -49.79 31.30 -17.50
CA ALA A 498 -50.18 31.73 -18.84
C ALA A 498 -51.17 32.90 -18.70
N PRO A 499 -51.01 34.01 -19.44
CA PRO A 499 -52.09 34.96 -19.59
C PRO A 499 -53.30 34.24 -20.19
N GLU A 500 -54.48 34.41 -19.56
CA GLU A 500 -55.75 33.87 -20.06
C GLU A 500 -55.92 34.25 -21.54
N SER A 501 -55.92 33.24 -22.41
CA SER A 501 -56.38 33.42 -23.78
C SER A 501 -57.31 32.28 -24.16
N GLU A 502 -58.52 32.72 -24.51
CA GLU A 502 -59.66 31.98 -25.04
C GLU A 502 -59.34 31.02 -26.20
N PRO A 503 -60.23 30.04 -26.47
CA PRO A 503 -59.88 28.81 -27.18
C PRO A 503 -59.75 29.05 -28.69
N LYS A 504 -58.63 28.59 -29.27
CA LYS A 504 -58.51 28.46 -30.73
C LYS A 504 -58.34 27.00 -31.16
N LYS A 505 -59.41 26.59 -31.85
CA LYS A 505 -59.67 25.48 -32.76
C LYS A 505 -58.46 24.65 -33.23
N SER A 506 -58.70 23.34 -33.20
CA SER A 506 -58.04 22.27 -33.94
C SER A 506 -57.77 22.61 -35.41
N ALA A 507 -56.54 22.33 -35.87
CA ALA A 507 -56.31 21.91 -37.24
C ALA A 507 -55.09 20.99 -37.32
N SER A 508 -55.28 19.96 -38.15
CA SER A 508 -54.49 18.80 -38.52
C SER A 508 -53.01 18.99 -38.86
N ALA A 509 -52.30 17.90 -38.63
CA ALA A 509 -50.98 17.52 -39.10
C ALA A 509 -50.69 17.78 -40.59
N SER A 510 -49.42 18.06 -40.89
CA SER A 510 -48.73 17.53 -42.06
C SER A 510 -47.22 17.47 -41.80
N LYS A 511 -46.63 16.29 -42.05
CA LYS A 511 -45.19 16.06 -42.19
C LYS A 511 -44.69 16.73 -43.48
N PRO A 512 -43.37 17.00 -43.58
CA PRO A 512 -42.63 16.24 -44.59
C PRO A 512 -41.31 15.66 -44.06
N THR A 513 -40.89 14.61 -44.77
CA THR A 513 -39.69 13.79 -44.62
C THR A 513 -38.62 14.17 -45.64
N SER A 514 -37.36 13.81 -45.30
CA SER A 514 -36.20 13.51 -46.17
C SER A 514 -35.59 14.70 -46.93
N GLU A 515 -34.32 14.79 -47.30
CA GLU A 515 -33.09 13.98 -47.22
C GLU A 515 -31.99 14.88 -47.84
N GLY A 516 -30.71 14.57 -47.66
CA GLY A 516 -29.67 15.05 -48.59
C GLY A 516 -28.38 15.50 -47.92
N GLY A 517 -27.31 14.73 -48.15
CA GLY A 517 -26.00 14.87 -47.53
C GLY A 517 -25.06 15.91 -48.15
N GLY A 518 -23.84 15.94 -47.61
CA GLY A 518 -22.76 16.81 -48.09
C GLY A 518 -21.49 16.63 -47.27
N ASN A 519 -20.54 15.91 -47.86
CA ASN A 519 -19.20 15.60 -47.37
C ASN A 519 -18.28 16.83 -47.40
N GLY A 520 -17.27 16.90 -46.52
CA GLY A 520 -16.25 17.96 -46.56
C GLY A 520 -15.19 17.80 -45.46
N GLY A 521 -14.11 17.08 -45.78
CA GLY A 521 -12.95 16.91 -44.91
C GLY A 521 -12.03 18.13 -44.87
N GLY A 522 -11.20 18.18 -43.84
CA GLY A 522 -10.09 19.12 -43.69
C GLY A 522 -9.13 18.65 -42.60
N GLN A 523 -8.09 17.91 -43.00
CA GLN A 523 -6.90 17.68 -42.19
C GLN A 523 -6.12 18.98 -42.03
N SER A 524 -5.55 19.23 -40.85
CA SER A 524 -4.38 20.09 -40.72
C SER A 524 -3.37 19.48 -39.75
N THR A 525 -2.14 19.38 -40.25
CA THR A 525 -0.91 18.90 -39.63
C THR A 525 0.01 20.08 -39.31
N GLN A 526 0.50 20.17 -38.08
CA GLN A 526 1.79 20.78 -37.66
C GLN A 526 2.15 20.05 -36.33
N GLY A 527 3.31 19.45 -36.03
CA GLY A 527 4.71 19.67 -36.41
C GLY A 527 5.25 20.89 -35.65
N GLY A 528 6.14 20.87 -34.66
CA GLY A 528 6.91 19.89 -33.88
C GLY A 528 7.81 20.69 -32.91
N GLY A 529 8.39 20.08 -31.86
CA GLY A 529 9.40 20.76 -31.03
C GLY A 529 9.58 20.21 -29.61
N ASN A 530 10.51 19.27 -29.47
CA ASN A 530 11.00 18.70 -28.21
C ASN A 530 11.74 19.73 -27.33
N THR A 531 11.47 19.71 -26.02
CA THR A 531 12.52 19.78 -24.97
C THR A 531 12.00 19.08 -23.71
N SER A 532 12.16 17.76 -23.62
CA SER A 532 11.91 17.00 -22.38
C SER A 532 13.15 17.06 -21.49
N SER A 533 13.06 17.80 -20.40
CA SER A 533 13.94 17.64 -19.23
C SER A 533 13.68 16.26 -18.59
N PRO A 534 14.70 15.57 -18.05
CA PRO A 534 14.52 14.23 -17.52
C PRO A 534 13.75 14.30 -16.19
N ARG A 535 12.52 13.78 -16.16
CA ARG A 535 11.78 13.59 -14.92
C ARG A 535 12.42 12.47 -14.09
N PRO A 536 12.51 12.62 -12.75
CA PRO A 536 12.94 11.55 -11.87
C PRO A 536 11.94 10.38 -11.94
N SER A 537 12.45 9.16 -11.90
CA SER A 537 11.70 7.89 -12.01
C SER A 537 10.39 7.89 -11.21
N GLU A 538 9.27 8.09 -11.92
CA GLU A 538 7.91 8.08 -11.38
C GLU A 538 7.48 6.64 -11.02
N SER A 539 6.61 6.51 -10.02
CA SER A 539 5.87 5.29 -9.73
C SER A 539 5.09 4.83 -10.97
N PRO A 540 4.86 3.51 -11.14
CA PRO A 540 4.07 3.02 -12.26
C PRO A 540 2.70 3.68 -12.26
N THR A 541 2.33 4.34 -13.35
CA THR A 541 1.03 4.99 -13.52
C THR A 541 -0.08 3.93 -13.38
N PRO A 542 -1.09 4.15 -12.52
CA PRO A 542 -2.14 3.18 -12.32
C PRO A 542 -2.96 2.98 -13.61
N ILE A 543 -3.32 1.73 -13.90
CA ILE A 543 -4.17 1.39 -15.04
C ILE A 543 -5.63 1.54 -14.61
N ILE A 544 -6.30 2.59 -15.10
CA ILE A 544 -7.71 2.88 -14.80
C ILE A 544 -8.53 2.66 -16.06
N LYS A 545 -9.67 1.97 -15.93
CA LYS A 545 -10.58 1.64 -17.03
C LYS A 545 -11.98 2.17 -16.75
N SER A 546 -12.64 2.67 -17.79
CA SER A 546 -14.02 3.15 -17.69
C SER A 546 -14.99 1.99 -17.49
N ALA A 547 -15.76 2.05 -16.40
CA ALA A 547 -16.79 1.06 -16.10
C ALA A 547 -18.10 1.37 -16.84
N TRP A 548 -18.66 2.56 -16.61
CA TRP A 548 -19.94 3.01 -17.17
C TRP A 548 -19.90 4.51 -17.45
N SER A 549 -20.76 4.96 -18.36
CA SER A 549 -21.05 6.38 -18.61
C SER A 549 -22.56 6.64 -18.57
N PHE A 550 -22.90 7.88 -18.21
CA PHE A 550 -24.27 8.42 -18.22
C PHE A 550 -24.24 9.79 -18.89
N SER A 551 -25.27 10.10 -19.68
CA SER A 551 -25.38 11.36 -20.42
C SER A 551 -26.72 12.02 -20.13
N HIS A 552 -26.71 13.34 -19.93
CA HIS A 552 -27.89 14.12 -19.61
C HIS A 552 -28.00 15.32 -20.58
N PRO A 553 -29.19 15.58 -21.18
CA PRO A 553 -30.43 14.81 -21.04
C PRO A 553 -30.35 13.43 -21.73
N ASN A 554 -31.00 12.42 -21.13
CA ASN A 554 -31.06 11.09 -21.72
C ASN A 554 -32.23 11.00 -22.71
N ILE A 555 -31.92 11.13 -24.00
CA ILE A 555 -32.90 11.09 -25.10
C ILE A 555 -33.62 9.73 -25.18
N ASN A 556 -32.97 8.66 -24.71
CA ASN A 556 -33.49 7.29 -24.76
C ASN A 556 -34.26 6.88 -23.48
N ALA A 557 -34.56 7.82 -22.58
CA ALA A 557 -35.31 7.52 -21.38
C ALA A 557 -36.78 7.16 -21.72
N PRO A 558 -37.35 6.09 -21.12
CA PRO A 558 -38.73 5.71 -21.37
C PRO A 558 -39.68 6.83 -20.90
N PRO A 559 -40.75 7.14 -21.66
CA PRO A 559 -41.70 8.18 -21.27
C PRO A 559 -42.40 7.82 -19.96
N PRO A 560 -42.79 8.80 -19.14
CA PRO A 560 -43.53 8.55 -17.90
C PRO A 560 -44.84 7.81 -18.20
N SER A 561 -45.09 6.71 -17.49
CA SER A 561 -46.32 5.94 -17.65
C SER A 561 -47.52 6.71 -17.08
N PRO A 562 -48.67 6.77 -17.77
CA PRO A 562 -49.86 7.44 -17.25
C PRO A 562 -50.48 6.75 -16.01
N VAL A 563 -50.02 5.53 -15.67
CA VAL A 563 -50.58 4.70 -14.60
C VAL A 563 -49.69 4.70 -13.34
N SER A 564 -48.45 5.18 -13.42
CA SER A 564 -47.52 5.18 -12.29
C SER A 564 -46.75 6.50 -12.22
N SER A 565 -46.78 7.13 -11.04
CA SER A 565 -46.00 8.33 -10.76
C SER A 565 -44.48 8.10 -10.71
N THR A 566 -44.02 6.83 -10.75
CA THR A 566 -42.60 6.47 -10.75
C THR A 566 -42.14 5.97 -12.12
N ILE A 567 -41.27 6.75 -12.77
CA ILE A 567 -40.55 6.35 -13.99
C ILE A 567 -39.66 5.14 -13.66
N SER A 568 -39.70 4.10 -14.49
CA SER A 568 -38.83 2.92 -14.30
C SER A 568 -37.36 3.29 -14.49
N ASN A 569 -36.53 2.86 -13.54
CA ASN A 569 -35.09 3.08 -13.55
C ASN A 569 -34.32 2.00 -14.34
N ALA A 570 -35.03 1.07 -14.99
CA ALA A 570 -34.42 -0.06 -15.71
C ALA A 570 -33.41 0.37 -16.80
N HIS A 571 -33.63 1.53 -17.43
CA HIS A 571 -32.73 2.10 -18.42
C HIS A 571 -31.32 2.44 -17.88
N ASN A 572 -31.14 2.50 -16.56
CA ASN A 572 -29.85 2.74 -15.90
C ASN A 572 -29.16 1.45 -15.41
N VAL A 573 -29.70 0.27 -15.70
CA VAL A 573 -29.00 -1.01 -15.45
C VAL A 573 -27.76 -1.09 -16.32
N ARG A 574 -26.64 -1.56 -15.77
CA ARG A 574 -25.36 -1.68 -16.49
C ARG A 574 -24.67 -2.99 -16.14
N ARG A 575 -23.84 -3.46 -17.08
CA ARG A 575 -22.89 -4.55 -16.90
C ARG A 575 -21.58 -4.15 -17.57
N THR A 576 -20.47 -4.39 -16.93
CA THR A 576 -19.14 -4.24 -17.53
C THR A 576 -18.27 -5.45 -17.20
N ARG A 577 -17.32 -5.74 -18.09
CA ARG A 577 -16.28 -6.75 -17.89
C ARG A 577 -14.94 -6.16 -18.31
N LEU A 578 -14.07 -5.92 -17.34
CA LEU A 578 -12.81 -5.20 -17.51
C LEU A 578 -11.64 -6.11 -17.16
N ALA A 579 -10.63 -6.15 -18.02
CA ALA A 579 -9.42 -6.95 -17.81
C ALA A 579 -8.21 -6.06 -17.51
N PHE A 580 -7.46 -6.35 -16.44
CA PHE A 580 -6.32 -5.58 -15.96
C PHE A 580 -5.07 -6.46 -16.00
N PRO A 581 -4.05 -6.12 -16.80
CA PRO A 581 -2.81 -6.89 -16.86
C PRO A 581 -1.97 -6.66 -15.61
N CYS A 582 -1.56 -7.74 -14.95
CA CYS A 582 -0.75 -7.73 -13.74
C CYS A 582 0.64 -8.32 -14.05
N ARG A 583 1.63 -7.45 -14.16
CA ARG A 583 3.03 -7.87 -14.42
C ARG A 583 3.65 -8.53 -13.19
N GLU A 584 3.37 -7.97 -12.02
CA GLU A 584 3.98 -8.37 -10.76
C GLU A 584 3.04 -9.25 -9.96
N ARG A 585 3.63 -10.16 -9.17
CA ARG A 585 2.87 -10.96 -8.21
C ARG A 585 2.39 -10.08 -7.05
N GLY A 586 1.19 -10.34 -6.55
CA GLY A 586 0.64 -9.64 -5.40
C GLY A 586 -0.67 -10.23 -4.90
N THR A 587 -1.33 -9.52 -4.00
CA THR A 587 -2.64 -9.90 -3.45
C THR A 587 -3.65 -8.81 -3.76
N CYS A 588 -4.80 -9.19 -4.34
CA CYS A 588 -5.90 -8.27 -4.62
C CYS A 588 -6.89 -8.30 -3.44
N HIS A 589 -7.00 -7.17 -2.75
CA HIS A 589 -7.91 -6.99 -1.61
C HIS A 589 -9.27 -6.41 -2.01
N GLY A 590 -9.34 -5.72 -3.15
CA GLY A 590 -10.51 -4.97 -3.57
C GLY A 590 -10.27 -4.13 -4.82
N LEU A 591 -11.26 -3.31 -5.17
CA LEU A 591 -11.25 -2.42 -6.32
C LEU A 591 -11.40 -0.97 -5.87
N ALA A 592 -10.56 -0.07 -6.38
CA ALA A 592 -10.75 1.36 -6.21
C ALA A 592 -11.57 1.93 -7.37
N GLY A 593 -12.53 2.81 -7.06
CA GLY A 593 -13.37 3.49 -8.02
C GLY A 593 -13.17 5.00 -7.97
N TYR A 594 -13.19 5.59 -9.15
CA TYR A 594 -13.06 7.04 -9.39
C TYR A 594 -14.15 7.47 -10.36
N PHE A 595 -14.32 8.78 -10.55
CA PHE A 595 -15.22 9.31 -11.55
C PHE A 595 -14.63 10.52 -12.28
N GLU A 596 -15.14 10.75 -13.47
CA GLU A 596 -14.93 11.97 -14.24
C GLU A 596 -16.29 12.48 -14.69
N THR A 597 -16.44 13.80 -14.78
CA THR A 597 -17.66 14.43 -15.30
C THR A 597 -17.31 15.62 -16.16
N VAL A 598 -17.99 15.74 -17.30
CA VAL A 598 -17.99 16.95 -18.12
C VAL A 598 -19.13 17.83 -17.61
N LEU A 599 -18.82 19.02 -17.10
CA LEU A 599 -19.84 19.97 -16.64
C LEU A 599 -20.46 20.70 -17.84
N TYR A 600 -19.61 21.25 -18.71
CA TYR A 600 -20.00 21.86 -19.97
C TYR A 600 -18.80 21.97 -20.91
N ASP A 601 -18.90 21.37 -22.10
CA ASP A 601 -17.85 21.38 -23.14
C ASP A 601 -16.46 20.93 -22.62
N ASP A 602 -15.51 21.85 -22.47
CA ASP A 602 -14.14 21.61 -21.99
C ASP A 602 -13.98 21.73 -20.46
N VAL A 603 -15.04 22.10 -19.73
CA VAL A 603 -15.00 22.22 -18.28
C VAL A 603 -15.31 20.87 -17.63
N GLU A 604 -14.27 20.23 -17.09
CA GLU A 604 -14.35 18.88 -16.51
C GLU A 604 -13.94 18.84 -15.03
N LEU A 605 -14.48 17.87 -14.29
CA LEU A 605 -14.01 17.49 -12.95
C LEU A 605 -13.58 16.02 -12.95
N SER A 606 -12.52 15.70 -12.21
CA SER A 606 -11.99 14.34 -12.13
C SER A 606 -11.47 14.01 -10.74
N THR A 607 -11.82 12.83 -10.23
CA THR A 607 -11.15 12.20 -9.08
C THR A 607 -10.15 11.13 -9.48
N ASN A 608 -10.00 10.88 -10.78
CA ASN A 608 -9.04 9.91 -11.29
C ASN A 608 -7.61 10.45 -11.09
N PRO A 609 -6.73 9.73 -10.35
CA PRO A 609 -5.40 10.22 -10.00
C PRO A 609 -4.50 10.50 -11.20
N VAL A 610 -4.81 9.97 -12.39
CA VAL A 610 -4.04 10.21 -13.62
C VAL A 610 -4.45 11.53 -14.29
N THR A 611 -5.71 11.95 -14.16
CA THR A 611 -6.26 13.12 -14.88
C THR A 611 -6.65 14.27 -13.96
N MET A 612 -6.73 14.05 -12.65
CA MET A 612 -7.18 15.04 -11.66
C MET A 612 -6.35 16.32 -11.70
N ASP A 613 -5.02 16.24 -11.77
CA ASP A 613 -4.15 17.42 -11.86
C ASP A 613 -4.35 18.21 -13.16
N ALA A 614 -4.71 17.53 -14.25
CA ALA A 614 -4.95 18.18 -15.53
C ALA A 614 -6.36 18.81 -15.63
N LYS A 615 -7.38 18.14 -15.07
CA LYS A 615 -8.80 18.54 -15.21
C LYS A 615 -9.30 19.42 -14.06
N SER A 616 -8.89 19.13 -12.83
CA SER A 616 -9.41 19.77 -11.61
C SER A 616 -8.37 19.78 -10.48
N ALA A 617 -7.22 20.42 -10.73
CA ALA A 617 -6.12 20.53 -9.79
C ALA A 617 -6.57 21.13 -8.45
N GLY A 618 -6.20 20.47 -7.34
CA GLY A 618 -6.48 20.96 -6.00
C GLY A 618 -7.91 20.75 -5.49
N MET A 619 -8.75 20.01 -6.22
CA MET A 619 -10.08 19.59 -5.74
C MET A 619 -9.94 18.60 -4.57
N ILE A 620 -10.77 18.74 -3.53
CA ILE A 620 -10.70 17.94 -2.28
C ILE A 620 -12.02 17.27 -1.86
N SER A 621 -13.11 17.52 -2.59
CA SER A 621 -14.48 17.12 -2.20
C SER A 621 -14.76 15.62 -2.15
N TRP A 622 -13.92 14.78 -2.76
CA TRP A 622 -14.23 13.37 -2.97
C TRP A 622 -13.01 12.48 -2.75
N PHE A 623 -13.15 11.53 -1.81
CA PHE A 623 -12.25 10.40 -1.72
C PHE A 623 -12.62 9.31 -2.74
N PRO A 624 -11.71 8.38 -3.07
CA PRO A 624 -12.02 7.23 -3.91
C PRO A 624 -13.03 6.31 -3.22
N ILE A 625 -13.83 5.57 -4.00
CA ILE A 625 -14.67 4.50 -3.45
C ILE A 625 -13.89 3.18 -3.45
N TYR A 626 -14.08 2.33 -2.45
CA TYR A 626 -13.48 1.02 -2.30
C TYR A 626 -14.54 -0.10 -2.31
N PHE A 627 -14.35 -1.07 -3.20
CA PHE A 627 -15.15 -2.29 -3.29
C PHE A 627 -14.32 -3.47 -2.76
N PRO A 628 -14.53 -3.92 -1.51
CA PRO A 628 -13.72 -4.97 -0.90
C PRO A 628 -14.00 -6.35 -1.52
N LEU A 629 -13.03 -7.25 -1.39
CA LEU A 629 -13.22 -8.70 -1.52
C LEU A 629 -13.21 -9.31 -0.11
N LYS A 630 -14.16 -10.21 0.18
CA LYS A 630 -14.22 -10.93 1.46
C LYS A 630 -12.95 -11.72 1.74
N THR A 631 -12.42 -12.35 0.70
CA THR A 631 -11.20 -13.12 0.75
C THR A 631 -10.23 -12.52 -0.27
N PRO A 632 -9.05 -12.06 0.17
CA PRO A 632 -8.03 -11.56 -0.75
C PRO A 632 -7.63 -12.63 -1.77
N LEU A 633 -7.46 -12.24 -3.03
CA LEU A 633 -7.07 -13.15 -4.10
C LEU A 633 -5.58 -13.05 -4.38
N THR A 634 -4.87 -14.19 -4.40
CA THR A 634 -3.48 -14.24 -4.85
C THR A 634 -3.41 -14.06 -6.37
N VAL A 635 -2.55 -13.16 -6.82
CA VAL A 635 -2.34 -12.79 -8.22
C VAL A 635 -0.91 -13.16 -8.61
N PRO A 636 -0.72 -14.21 -9.44
CA PRO A 636 0.61 -14.57 -9.93
C PRO A 636 1.23 -13.49 -10.82
N ALA A 637 2.54 -13.52 -10.98
CA ALA A 637 3.22 -12.63 -11.93
C ALA A 637 2.77 -12.93 -13.37
N ASN A 638 2.76 -11.91 -14.24
CA ASN A 638 2.31 -11.99 -15.63
C ASN A 638 0.90 -12.57 -15.82
N SER A 639 0.01 -12.32 -14.86
CA SER A 639 -1.39 -12.72 -14.90
C SER A 639 -2.30 -11.56 -15.33
N GLU A 640 -3.60 -11.83 -15.38
CA GLU A 640 -4.61 -10.85 -15.72
C GLU A 640 -5.79 -10.97 -14.75
N ILE A 641 -6.16 -9.85 -14.13
CA ILE A 641 -7.34 -9.75 -13.28
C ILE A 641 -8.51 -9.32 -14.15
N VAL A 642 -9.60 -10.07 -14.13
CA VAL A 642 -10.83 -9.73 -14.82
C VAL A 642 -11.94 -9.43 -13.83
N VAL A 643 -12.47 -8.23 -13.90
CA VAL A 643 -13.56 -7.73 -13.05
C VAL A 643 -14.85 -7.74 -13.87
N THR A 644 -15.88 -8.41 -13.35
CA THR A 644 -17.24 -8.26 -13.90
C THR A 644 -18.09 -7.55 -12.87
N MET A 645 -18.69 -6.43 -13.27
CA MET A 645 -19.45 -5.57 -12.36
C MET A 645 -20.82 -5.21 -12.95
N TYR A 646 -21.82 -5.19 -12.10
CA TYR A 646 -23.22 -4.92 -12.43
C TYR A 646 -23.73 -3.74 -11.61
N ARG A 647 -24.56 -2.90 -12.24
CA ARG A 647 -25.40 -1.91 -11.59
C ARG A 647 -26.85 -2.31 -11.80
N GLN A 648 -27.55 -2.65 -10.72
CA GLN A 648 -28.89 -3.22 -10.74
C GLN A 648 -29.91 -2.30 -10.06
N THR A 649 -31.18 -2.48 -10.37
CA THR A 649 -32.29 -1.76 -9.72
C THR A 649 -33.58 -2.58 -9.75
N ASP A 650 -34.41 -2.42 -8.73
CA ASP A 650 -35.77 -2.98 -8.62
C ASP A 650 -36.84 -1.85 -8.66
N ASN A 651 -36.47 -0.67 -9.15
CA ASN A 651 -37.21 0.60 -9.09
C ASN A 651 -37.37 1.21 -7.68
N ARG A 652 -36.99 0.51 -6.61
CA ARG A 652 -36.99 1.03 -5.22
C ARG A 652 -35.58 1.35 -4.73
N LYS A 653 -34.62 0.51 -5.10
CA LYS A 653 -33.21 0.59 -4.73
C LYS A 653 -32.33 0.47 -5.97
N VAL A 654 -31.09 0.92 -5.82
CA VAL A 654 -30.00 0.71 -6.77
C VAL A 654 -28.86 0.07 -5.99
N TRP A 655 -28.23 -0.94 -6.56
CA TRP A 655 -27.08 -1.61 -5.94
C TRP A 655 -26.07 -2.07 -6.98
N TYR A 656 -24.88 -2.43 -6.49
CA TYR A 656 -23.79 -2.96 -7.28
C TYR A 656 -23.51 -4.41 -6.91
N GLU A 657 -23.13 -5.20 -7.90
CA GLU A 657 -22.60 -6.55 -7.71
C GLU A 657 -21.29 -6.70 -8.46
N TRP A 658 -20.30 -7.35 -7.87
CA TRP A 658 -18.99 -7.53 -8.50
C TRP A 658 -18.40 -8.90 -8.23
N ILE A 659 -17.60 -9.35 -9.18
CA ILE A 659 -16.82 -10.58 -9.10
C ILE A 659 -15.48 -10.39 -9.78
N VAL A 660 -14.44 -10.98 -9.19
CA VAL A 660 -13.06 -10.85 -9.66
C VAL A 660 -12.51 -12.24 -9.97
N GLU A 661 -11.95 -12.39 -11.16
CA GLU A 661 -11.32 -13.62 -11.64
C GLU A 661 -9.85 -13.34 -11.96
N VAL A 662 -8.95 -14.29 -11.70
CA VAL A 662 -7.54 -14.19 -12.05
C VAL A 662 -7.20 -15.25 -13.08
N PHE A 663 -6.62 -14.83 -14.20
CA PHE A 663 -6.17 -15.69 -15.28
C PHE A 663 -4.65 -15.67 -15.40
N ALA A 664 -4.02 -16.84 -15.32
CA ALA A 664 -2.61 -17.00 -15.64
C ALA A 664 -2.44 -17.29 -17.15
N ARG A 665 -1.32 -16.83 -17.70
CA ARG A 665 -0.88 -17.19 -19.06
C ARG A 665 -0.10 -18.49 -18.98
N ASP A 666 -0.57 -19.51 -19.69
CA ASP A 666 0.15 -20.78 -19.78
C ASP A 666 1.46 -20.58 -20.57
N THR A 667 2.60 -20.90 -19.95
CA THR A 667 3.93 -20.92 -20.59
C THR A 667 4.40 -22.34 -20.89
N LEU A 668 3.55 -23.36 -20.70
CA LEU A 668 3.87 -24.74 -21.05
C LEU A 668 3.74 -24.98 -22.56
N SER A 669 4.68 -24.44 -23.33
CA SER A 669 5.13 -25.07 -24.57
C SER A 669 6.61 -25.43 -24.39
N PRO A 670 6.99 -26.72 -24.31
CA PRO A 670 8.40 -27.07 -24.33
C PRO A 670 8.99 -26.61 -25.67
N LEU A 671 9.97 -25.71 -25.61
CA LEU A 671 10.75 -25.30 -26.77
C LEU A 671 11.38 -26.57 -27.39
N PRO A 672 11.30 -26.78 -28.71
CA PRO A 672 11.99 -27.89 -29.35
C PRO A 672 13.50 -27.72 -29.15
N ALA A 673 14.15 -28.76 -28.63
CA ALA A 673 15.59 -28.79 -28.39
C ALA A 673 16.35 -28.46 -29.68
N THR A 674 16.96 -27.27 -29.73
CA THR A 674 17.92 -26.91 -30.76
C THR A 674 19.15 -27.78 -30.58
N THR A 675 19.33 -28.75 -31.48
CA THR A 675 20.51 -29.60 -31.54
C THR A 675 21.69 -28.73 -31.99
N THR A 676 22.54 -28.33 -31.06
CA THR A 676 23.83 -27.72 -31.36
C THR A 676 24.78 -28.82 -31.82
N SER A 677 24.98 -28.92 -33.14
CA SER A 677 26.05 -29.69 -33.75
C SER A 677 27.39 -28.99 -33.52
N GLY A 678 27.98 -29.23 -32.34
CA GLY A 678 29.38 -28.88 -32.06
C GLY A 678 30.30 -29.96 -32.61
N ALA A 679 30.88 -29.71 -33.78
CA ALA A 679 32.00 -30.48 -34.30
C ALA A 679 33.25 -30.21 -33.46
N SER A 680 33.78 -31.24 -32.80
CA SER A 680 35.19 -31.28 -32.41
C SER A 680 35.77 -32.66 -32.67
N SER A 681 36.90 -32.61 -33.37
CA SER A 681 37.67 -33.69 -33.96
C SER A 681 38.44 -34.51 -32.91
N GLN A 682 38.35 -35.83 -32.99
CA GLN A 682 39.42 -36.74 -32.54
C GLN A 682 39.82 -37.71 -33.66
N PRO A 683 41.12 -38.07 -33.78
CA PRO A 683 41.63 -38.87 -34.89
C PRO A 683 41.38 -40.37 -34.70
N GLN A 684 41.17 -41.05 -35.83
CA GLN A 684 40.94 -42.49 -35.98
C GLN A 684 42.05 -43.37 -35.41
N GLN A 685 41.69 -44.57 -34.93
CA GLN A 685 42.26 -45.84 -35.42
C GLN A 685 41.29 -47.03 -35.20
N PRO A 686 41.43 -48.14 -35.97
CA PRO A 686 40.32 -49.01 -36.37
C PRO A 686 40.39 -50.43 -35.77
N SER A 687 39.24 -51.12 -35.64
CA SER A 687 39.20 -52.59 -35.70
C SER A 687 37.79 -53.16 -35.92
N SER A 688 37.74 -54.10 -36.85
CA SER A 688 36.64 -54.90 -37.40
C SER A 688 36.11 -56.01 -36.46
N SER A 689 34.80 -56.33 -36.55
CA SER A 689 34.27 -57.65 -36.98
C SER A 689 32.76 -57.82 -36.74
N ALA A 690 32.08 -58.46 -37.71
CA ALA A 690 30.67 -58.91 -37.77
C ALA A 690 30.31 -59.97 -36.67
N SER A 691 29.11 -60.48 -36.40
CA SER A 691 27.76 -60.65 -37.01
C SER A 691 26.84 -61.20 -35.87
N SER A 692 25.50 -61.05 -35.80
CA SER A 692 24.50 -61.97 -36.43
C SER A 692 23.02 -61.68 -36.02
N SER A 693 22.10 -61.74 -37.01
CA SER A 693 20.69 -62.27 -37.04
C SER A 693 19.67 -61.94 -35.91
N LEU A 694 18.49 -61.28 -36.08
CA LEU A 694 17.25 -61.44 -36.92
C LEU A 694 15.98 -61.70 -35.99
N PRO A 695 14.68 -61.53 -36.41
CA PRO A 695 13.79 -60.44 -35.92
C PRO A 695 12.30 -60.82 -35.55
N HIS A 696 11.42 -59.78 -35.40
CA HIS A 696 9.92 -59.67 -35.42
C HIS A 696 9.12 -59.61 -34.08
N PRO A 697 7.84 -59.11 -34.03
CA PRO A 697 7.02 -58.23 -34.91
C PRO A 697 6.23 -57.08 -34.19
N PRO A 698 5.45 -56.22 -34.90
CA PRO A 698 4.70 -55.06 -34.33
C PRO A 698 3.19 -55.31 -34.05
N PRO A 699 2.49 -54.42 -33.30
CA PRO A 699 1.08 -54.59 -32.89
C PRO A 699 0.03 -53.97 -33.86
N PRO A 700 -1.28 -54.33 -33.73
CA PRO A 700 -2.33 -54.01 -34.71
C PRO A 700 -3.11 -52.68 -34.45
N PRO A 701 -3.86 -52.16 -35.46
CA PRO A 701 -4.63 -50.91 -35.39
C PRO A 701 -6.13 -51.09 -34.97
N PRO A 702 -6.88 -50.00 -34.68
CA PRO A 702 -8.20 -50.04 -34.03
C PRO A 702 -9.40 -50.05 -34.99
N PRO A 703 -10.61 -50.45 -34.54
CA PRO A 703 -11.84 -50.37 -35.34
C PRO A 703 -12.68 -49.11 -35.05
N SER A 704 -13.43 -48.69 -36.08
CA SER A 704 -14.46 -47.62 -36.10
C SER A 704 -15.85 -48.23 -36.51
N PRO A 705 -16.94 -47.47 -36.76
CA PRO A 705 -18.00 -47.16 -35.78
C PRO A 705 -19.47 -47.49 -36.21
N SER A 706 -20.44 -47.14 -35.31
CA SER A 706 -21.89 -46.86 -35.53
C SER A 706 -22.89 -48.06 -35.46
N PRO A 707 -24.23 -47.90 -35.17
CA PRO A 707 -25.17 -46.92 -35.76
C PRO A 707 -26.22 -46.24 -34.85
N SER A 708 -27.01 -45.37 -35.52
CA SER A 708 -27.95 -44.31 -35.13
C SER A 708 -29.45 -44.67 -35.07
N SER A 709 -30.27 -43.81 -34.43
CA SER A 709 -31.52 -43.17 -34.96
C SER A 709 -32.31 -42.53 -33.79
N THR A 710 -32.92 -41.34 -33.84
CA THR A 710 -33.99 -40.88 -34.76
C THR A 710 -34.19 -39.33 -34.64
N SER A 711 -34.70 -38.70 -35.70
CA SER A 711 -34.88 -37.25 -36.01
C SER A 711 -36.35 -36.93 -36.38
N PRO A 712 -36.81 -35.78 -36.98
CA PRO A 712 -36.67 -34.29 -36.81
C PRO A 712 -38.10 -33.60 -36.74
N PRO A 713 -38.47 -32.36 -37.20
CA PRO A 713 -37.78 -31.10 -37.69
C PRO A 713 -38.23 -29.79 -36.95
N ALA A 714 -37.78 -28.52 -37.16
CA ALA A 714 -37.66 -27.70 -38.38
C ALA A 714 -36.87 -26.35 -38.20
N ARG A 715 -36.45 -25.81 -39.35
CA ARG A 715 -35.78 -24.54 -39.77
C ARG A 715 -36.54 -23.24 -39.38
N ALA A 716 -36.04 -21.98 -39.39
CA ALA A 716 -34.90 -21.31 -40.04
C ALA A 716 -34.60 -19.89 -39.43
N GLU A 717 -33.31 -19.47 -39.51
CA GLU A 717 -32.74 -18.15 -39.88
C GLU A 717 -32.95 -16.87 -39.02
N LYS A 718 -32.03 -15.88 -38.90
CA LYS A 718 -30.57 -15.68 -39.11
C LYS A 718 -30.24 -14.26 -38.59
N GLY A 719 -29.04 -14.01 -38.05
CA GLY A 719 -28.58 -12.66 -37.71
C GLY A 719 -27.19 -12.65 -37.07
N THR A 720 -26.17 -12.40 -37.88
CA THR A 720 -24.73 -12.43 -37.60
C THR A 720 -24.17 -11.05 -37.27
N ASP A 721 -23.30 -10.93 -36.27
CA ASP A 721 -21.97 -10.31 -36.46
C ASP A 721 -21.01 -10.69 -35.32
N VAL A 722 -19.88 -11.32 -35.67
CA VAL A 722 -18.86 -11.88 -34.76
C VAL A 722 -17.48 -11.47 -35.28
N ASP A 723 -16.69 -10.93 -34.35
CA ASP A 723 -15.23 -10.89 -34.24
C ASP A 723 -14.36 -10.52 -35.46
N LYS A 724 -13.81 -9.31 -35.39
CA LYS A 724 -12.44 -9.05 -35.83
C LYS A 724 -11.53 -9.00 -34.60
N ASP A 725 -10.89 -10.14 -34.29
CA ASP A 725 -9.61 -10.18 -33.56
C ASP A 725 -8.95 -11.55 -33.81
N LYS A 726 -8.18 -11.64 -34.91
CA LYS A 726 -7.24 -12.73 -35.15
C LYS A 726 -5.89 -12.14 -35.56
N ALA A 727 -5.06 -11.83 -34.57
CA ALA A 727 -3.61 -11.77 -34.67
C ALA A 727 -2.95 -11.61 -33.29
N ALA A 728 -2.97 -12.65 -32.45
CA ALA A 728 -2.01 -12.83 -31.36
C ALA A 728 -1.94 -14.32 -31.03
N GLY A 729 -0.73 -14.86 -30.86
CA GLY A 729 -0.47 -16.28 -30.63
C GLY A 729 -1.35 -16.89 -29.53
N ASP A 730 -1.75 -18.15 -29.76
CA ASP A 730 -2.74 -18.88 -28.97
C ASP A 730 -2.15 -19.27 -27.60
N PHE A 731 -2.12 -18.32 -26.67
CA PHE A 731 -1.79 -18.57 -25.27
C PHE A 731 -3.05 -19.02 -24.53
N ARG A 732 -3.05 -20.26 -24.02
CA ARG A 732 -4.16 -20.78 -23.21
C ARG A 732 -4.28 -19.96 -21.91
N ARG A 733 -5.41 -19.30 -21.71
CA ARG A 733 -5.75 -18.61 -20.45
C ARG A 733 -6.34 -19.62 -19.47
N VAL A 734 -5.72 -19.76 -18.30
CA VAL A 734 -6.20 -20.66 -17.24
C VAL A 734 -6.65 -19.82 -16.06
N ARG A 735 -7.89 -20.03 -15.60
CA ARG A 735 -8.39 -19.36 -14.39
C ARG A 735 -7.75 -20.00 -13.16
N VAL A 736 -6.99 -19.21 -12.41
CA VAL A 736 -6.22 -19.68 -11.24
C VAL A 736 -6.87 -19.27 -9.92
N ALA A 737 -7.68 -18.22 -9.91
CA ALA A 737 -8.45 -17.78 -8.74
C ALA A 737 -9.75 -17.09 -9.14
N MET A 738 -10.73 -17.10 -8.24
CA MET A 738 -12.03 -16.45 -8.43
C MET A 738 -12.60 -16.06 -7.06
N SER A 739 -13.15 -14.85 -6.97
CA SER A 739 -13.86 -14.41 -5.78
C SER A 739 -15.30 -14.93 -5.79
N GLU A 740 -15.96 -14.90 -4.63
CA GLU A 740 -17.42 -15.00 -4.59
C GLU A 740 -18.09 -13.81 -5.30
N LEU A 741 -19.39 -13.92 -5.55
CA LEU A 741 -20.20 -12.77 -6.00
C LEU A 741 -20.47 -11.86 -4.80
N HIS A 742 -19.98 -10.62 -4.88
CA HIS A 742 -20.18 -9.61 -3.86
C HIS A 742 -21.35 -8.70 -4.22
N SER A 743 -21.96 -8.07 -3.21
CA SER A 743 -23.07 -7.13 -3.39
C SER A 743 -22.98 -5.97 -2.42
N SER A 744 -23.21 -4.75 -2.92
CA SER A 744 -23.21 -3.54 -2.08
C SER A 744 -24.36 -3.53 -1.06
N ILE A 745 -25.37 -4.40 -1.21
CA ILE A 745 -26.45 -4.56 -0.23
C ILE A 745 -25.96 -5.32 1.01
N LYS A 746 -25.10 -6.33 0.82
CA LYS A 746 -24.65 -7.23 1.89
C LYS A 746 -23.30 -6.83 2.45
N ASP A 747 -22.37 -6.53 1.55
CA ASP A 747 -20.96 -6.36 1.88
C ASP A 747 -20.60 -4.87 2.06
N GLY A 748 -21.50 -3.98 1.63
CA GLY A 748 -21.29 -2.54 1.63
C GLY A 748 -20.29 -2.09 0.55
N CYS A 749 -20.35 -0.80 0.23
CA CYS A 749 -19.25 -0.11 -0.43
C CYS A 749 -18.68 0.86 0.60
N LEU A 750 -17.38 1.11 0.54
CA LEU A 750 -16.69 1.98 1.48
C LEU A 750 -16.04 3.14 0.72
N MET A 751 -15.83 4.27 1.38
CA MET A 751 -15.05 5.41 0.90
C MET A 751 -13.80 5.52 1.74
#